data_AF-A0A2C9KFU3-F1
#
_entry.id   AF-A0A2C9KFU3-F1
#
_cell.length_a   1.000
_cell.length_b   1.000
_cell.length_c   1.000
_cell.angle_alpha   90.00
_cell.angle_beta   90.00
_cell.angle_gamma   90.00
#
_symmetry.space_group_name_H-M   'P 1'
#
loop_
_entity.id
_entity.type
_entity.pdbx_description
1 polymer ?
#
loop_
_entity_poly.entity_id
_entity_poly.type
_entity_poly.pdbx_seq_one_letter_code
_entity_poly.pdbx_strand_id
1 'polypeptide(L)'
;MLERQEAELENVEEELAVTETENKILRQNMQLIAEEAEITKSEKDLLNYEREKLMKKLIEAEMDSQAAAHQVRDLKELIKRLRDNYHMSTADQARFAKQKELFLEAMAEFEASNRTLRRLLRDQHRIEASSLRLSEQRDVLMRKLADADMVNERMKNQLLDCESLISELRNQLHVEKEERVALGNLQGSLESTRAHLQKQLRLKEADCNRMAVQIRSLEGQLTKERVEKEHFQELSGSSKNRIDKDKETLKKAARAQKVRAERLEEEVSHLTKRLTELQCQGSEQTAKLTTTNSRFENLARERELLTKDCSLYRAKIAELEALVDRLESNAKAQNETLTSKIHERVTESTSMRLENERLKSTVTILEGKVRQSEEDVQQLRGTIKQYEKLVDEYKEQVLNDCIRWKPALAQILAGRTRHEADESFVKLEEQSREKERIQREGELELEKVKIRLHQRLQELEPLPEMLRATELKLHEANEKLSSFESRHADSMRIIADLTAKLEFHSETVEHFKHKCNDSQDSNRSLQSKYDQLERRLKELEDQNTELHTSQVKMQEVLHQESLRLEEKDRENVSLTRQLENALSDNRQIQEHSRERFASKERTYQSRIADLETQLSQLRADLAKIMREKEENERKFNSRLYDLKDRLEQCHSTNRSMQNYVQFLKNSYSNVFGETSSSFTAPPSPVKQFP
;
A
#
# COMPACT_ATOMS: atom_id res chain seq x y z
N MET A 1 57.87 -26.77 12.26
CA MET A 1 58.68 -27.09 13.47
C MET A 1 60.13 -26.79 13.17
N LEU A 2 60.73 -27.45 12.17
CA LEU A 2 62.00 -27.04 11.56
C LEU A 2 62.02 -25.53 11.29
N GLU A 3 61.02 -24.97 10.61
CA GLU A 3 60.90 -23.51 10.34
C GLU A 3 61.01 -22.59 11.58
N ARG A 4 60.67 -23.09 12.79
CA ARG A 4 60.86 -22.33 14.03
C ARG A 4 62.27 -22.47 14.58
N GLN A 5 62.85 -23.66 14.47
CA GLN A 5 64.24 -23.92 14.85
C GLN A 5 65.22 -23.23 13.89
N GLU A 6 64.85 -23.09 12.61
CA GLU A 6 65.57 -22.30 11.60
C GLU A 6 65.50 -20.81 11.94
N ALA A 7 64.32 -20.26 12.24
CA ALA A 7 64.20 -18.87 12.70
C ALA A 7 64.84 -18.61 14.09
N GLU A 8 64.81 -19.57 15.00
CA GLU A 8 65.52 -19.50 16.29
C GLU A 8 67.05 -19.52 16.09
N LEU A 9 67.56 -20.29 15.14
CA LEU A 9 68.98 -20.27 14.76
C LEU A 9 69.39 -18.96 14.06
N GLU A 10 68.57 -18.45 13.13
CA GLU A 10 68.83 -17.20 12.41
C GLU A 10 68.91 -16.01 13.38
N ASN A 11 67.98 -15.90 14.35
CA ASN A 11 68.06 -14.91 15.43
C ASN A 11 69.34 -15.07 16.29
N VAL A 12 69.75 -16.30 16.61
CA VAL A 12 70.97 -16.55 17.42
C VAL A 12 72.24 -16.24 16.62
N GLU A 13 72.26 -16.45 15.30
CA GLU A 13 73.36 -16.02 14.44
C GLU A 13 73.44 -14.49 14.32
N GLU A 14 72.30 -13.78 14.26
CA GLU A 14 72.26 -12.31 14.34
C GLU A 14 72.74 -11.78 15.70
N GLU A 15 72.27 -12.33 16.83
CA GLU A 15 72.74 -11.96 18.18
C GLU A 15 74.24 -12.23 18.37
N LEU A 16 74.75 -13.34 17.82
CA LEU A 16 76.18 -13.65 17.84
C LEU A 16 76.98 -12.66 16.98
N ALA A 17 76.50 -12.31 15.78
CA ALA A 17 77.15 -11.33 14.93
C ALA A 17 77.22 -9.93 15.58
N VAL A 18 76.13 -9.49 16.22
CA VAL A 18 76.10 -8.24 16.99
C VAL A 18 77.13 -8.29 18.11
N THR A 19 77.09 -9.31 18.97
CA THR A 19 78.00 -9.40 20.13
C THR A 19 79.48 -9.60 19.74
N GLU A 20 79.79 -10.19 18.57
CA GLU A 20 81.14 -10.19 18.01
C GLU A 20 81.59 -8.79 17.57
N THR A 21 80.73 -7.99 16.94
CA THR A 21 81.06 -6.61 16.55
C THR A 21 81.25 -5.70 17.77
N GLU A 22 80.43 -5.85 18.81
CA GLU A 22 80.62 -5.15 20.09
C GLU A 22 81.95 -5.53 20.75
N ASN A 23 82.27 -6.83 20.81
CA ASN A 23 83.56 -7.30 21.34
C ASN A 23 84.76 -6.73 20.57
N LYS A 24 84.64 -6.57 19.24
CA LYS A 24 85.67 -5.96 18.40
C LYS A 24 85.86 -4.47 18.73
N ILE A 25 84.76 -3.72 18.88
CA ILE A 25 84.78 -2.30 19.26
C ILE A 25 85.36 -2.13 20.68
N LEU A 26 84.95 -2.97 21.64
CA LEU A 26 85.48 -2.94 23.01
C LEU A 26 86.99 -3.20 23.05
N ARG A 27 87.52 -4.15 22.26
CA ARG A 27 88.97 -4.39 22.15
C ARG A 27 89.71 -3.19 21.57
N GLN A 28 89.15 -2.52 20.55
CA GLN A 28 89.73 -1.29 19.99
C GLN A 28 89.73 -0.14 21.01
N ASN A 29 88.63 0.04 21.74
CA ASN A 29 88.53 1.07 22.79
C ASN A 29 89.54 0.81 23.94
N MET A 30 89.71 -0.45 24.38
CA MET A 30 90.74 -0.78 25.38
C MET A 30 92.16 -0.49 24.86
N GLN A 31 92.45 -0.73 23.58
CA GLN A 31 93.74 -0.39 23.00
C GLN A 31 93.99 1.12 22.99
N LEU A 32 93.00 1.92 22.55
CA LEU A 32 93.10 3.39 22.56
C LEU A 32 93.32 3.95 23.98
N ILE A 33 92.62 3.41 24.98
CA ILE A 33 92.80 3.80 26.39
C ILE A 33 94.21 3.43 26.90
N ALA A 34 94.78 2.31 26.46
CA ALA A 34 96.15 1.94 26.80
C ALA A 34 97.18 2.88 26.15
N GLU A 35 97.00 3.22 24.87
CA GLU A 35 97.84 4.17 24.13
C GLU A 35 97.78 5.58 24.76
N GLU A 36 96.59 6.07 25.12
CA GLU A 36 96.40 7.35 25.82
C GLU A 36 97.06 7.36 27.22
N ALA A 37 97.00 6.24 27.94
CA ALA A 37 97.66 6.08 29.23
C ALA A 37 99.20 6.07 29.12
N GLU A 38 99.77 5.47 28.07
CA GLU A 38 101.21 5.52 27.79
C GLU A 38 101.66 6.93 27.39
N ILE A 39 100.89 7.63 26.54
CA ILE A 39 101.15 9.03 26.19
C ILE A 39 101.16 9.90 27.46
N THR A 40 100.08 9.86 28.25
CA THR A 40 99.94 10.61 29.51
C THR A 40 101.09 10.37 30.48
N LYS A 41 101.57 9.11 30.57
CA LYS A 41 102.74 8.75 31.37
C LYS A 41 104.03 9.37 30.81
N SER A 42 104.25 9.30 29.50
CA SER A 42 105.44 9.87 28.85
C SER A 42 105.52 11.39 28.99
N GLU A 43 104.39 12.10 28.88
CA GLU A 43 104.31 13.54 29.12
C GLU A 43 104.64 13.90 30.57
N LYS A 44 104.11 13.14 31.53
CA LYS A 44 104.41 13.30 32.96
C LYS A 44 105.89 13.08 33.28
N ASP A 45 106.50 12.08 32.67
CA ASP A 45 107.93 11.78 32.87
C ASP A 45 108.83 12.85 32.22
N LEU A 46 108.44 13.39 31.06
CA LEU A 46 109.09 14.55 30.44
C LEU A 46 109.00 15.81 31.31
N LEU A 47 107.80 16.14 31.82
CA LEU A 47 107.59 17.29 32.72
C LEU A 47 108.40 17.16 34.03
N ASN A 48 108.53 15.95 34.58
CA ASN A 48 109.39 15.68 35.72
C ASN A 48 110.87 15.94 35.39
N TYR A 49 111.35 15.48 34.23
CA TYR A 49 112.72 15.71 33.76
C TYR A 49 113.02 17.20 33.53
N GLU A 50 112.11 17.95 32.91
CA GLU A 50 112.28 19.40 32.70
C GLU A 50 112.29 20.18 34.01
N ARG A 51 111.40 19.83 34.95
CA ARG A 51 111.41 20.39 36.32
C ARG A 51 112.72 20.11 37.06
N GLU A 52 113.23 18.87 36.99
CA GLU A 52 114.54 18.53 37.58
C GLU A 52 115.70 19.30 36.94
N LYS A 53 115.70 19.45 35.63
CA LYS A 53 116.71 20.20 34.87
C LYS A 53 116.71 21.69 35.24
N LEU A 54 115.53 22.28 35.40
CA LEU A 54 115.37 23.65 35.91
C LEU A 54 115.88 23.77 37.36
N MET A 55 115.50 22.83 38.23
CA MET A 55 115.92 22.82 39.65
C MET A 55 117.44 22.68 39.80
N LYS A 56 118.08 21.79 39.03
CA LYS A 56 119.55 21.62 39.02
C LYS A 56 120.24 22.91 38.60
N LYS A 57 119.80 23.56 37.51
CA LYS A 57 120.38 24.83 37.05
C LYS A 57 120.10 26.01 37.99
N LEU A 58 119.02 25.97 38.77
CA LEU A 58 118.73 26.92 39.85
C LEU A 58 119.73 26.77 41.01
N ILE A 59 119.96 25.54 41.48
CA ILE A 59 120.95 25.23 42.53
C ILE A 59 122.36 25.60 42.08
N GLU A 60 122.74 25.28 40.84
CA GLU A 60 124.03 25.69 40.26
C GLU A 60 124.17 27.23 40.27
N ALA A 61 123.16 27.98 39.80
CA ALA A 61 123.20 29.44 39.81
C ALA A 61 123.22 30.04 41.23
N GLU A 62 122.67 29.36 42.24
CA GLU A 62 122.78 29.75 43.64
C GLU A 62 124.20 29.48 44.19
N MET A 63 124.78 28.31 43.90
CA MET A 63 126.15 27.97 44.29
C MET A 63 127.16 28.94 43.66
N ASP A 64 127.03 29.23 42.36
CA ASP A 64 127.89 30.21 41.68
C ASP A 64 127.70 31.62 42.27
N SER A 65 126.47 31.99 42.65
CA SER A 65 126.20 33.26 43.35
C SER A 65 126.88 33.32 44.72
N GLN A 66 126.92 32.21 45.46
CA GLN A 66 127.61 32.11 46.76
C GLN A 66 129.13 32.16 46.56
N ALA A 67 129.68 31.47 45.56
CA ALA A 67 131.09 31.51 45.21
C ALA A 67 131.54 32.92 44.79
N ALA A 68 130.80 33.58 43.90
CA ALA A 68 131.04 34.97 43.53
C ALA A 68 130.94 35.92 44.73
N ALA A 69 129.96 35.74 45.62
CA ALA A 69 129.83 36.52 46.85
C ALA A 69 131.01 36.31 47.84
N HIS A 70 131.58 35.11 47.87
CA HIS A 70 132.81 34.81 48.61
C HIS A 70 134.02 35.52 47.97
N GLN A 71 134.25 35.40 46.67
CA GLN A 71 135.36 36.10 45.99
C GLN A 71 135.24 37.64 46.10
N VAL A 72 134.01 38.18 46.11
CA VAL A 72 133.74 39.60 46.43
C VAL A 72 134.16 39.97 47.85
N ARG A 73 133.95 39.09 48.83
CA ARG A 73 134.36 39.31 50.23
C ARG A 73 135.89 39.30 50.34
N ASP A 74 136.53 38.29 49.78
CA ASP A 74 137.97 38.08 49.86
C ASP A 74 138.75 39.16 49.10
N LEU A 75 138.25 39.59 47.93
CA LEU A 75 138.81 40.73 47.18
C LEU A 75 138.63 42.05 47.94
N LYS A 76 137.48 42.29 48.61
CA LYS A 76 137.28 43.48 49.46
C LYS A 76 138.23 43.49 50.66
N GLU A 77 138.43 42.35 51.31
CA GLU A 77 139.40 42.23 52.41
C GLU A 77 140.84 42.44 51.95
N LEU A 78 141.23 41.88 50.81
CA LEU A 78 142.55 42.11 50.25
C LEU A 78 142.74 43.60 49.91
N ILE A 79 141.79 44.24 49.22
CA ILE A 79 141.83 45.69 48.92
C ILE A 79 141.95 46.53 50.21
N LYS A 80 141.32 46.12 51.31
CA LYS A 80 141.47 46.77 52.61
C LYS A 80 142.90 46.63 53.15
N ARG A 81 143.40 45.39 53.26
CA ARG A 81 144.78 45.10 53.76
C ARG A 81 145.86 45.81 52.93
N LEU A 82 145.65 45.93 51.62
CA LEU A 82 146.56 46.63 50.70
C LEU A 82 146.45 48.17 50.77
N ARG A 83 145.30 48.71 51.18
CA ARG A 83 145.14 50.14 51.48
C ARG A 83 145.85 50.53 52.78
N ASP A 84 145.82 49.63 53.77
CA ASP A 84 146.42 49.87 55.08
C ASP A 84 147.97 49.80 55.03
N ASN A 85 148.54 49.14 54.01
CA ASN A 85 149.99 49.08 53.74
C ASN A 85 150.44 50.20 52.78
N TYR A 86 151.20 51.18 53.27
CA TYR A 86 151.63 52.35 52.48
C TYR A 86 152.56 52.08 51.28
N HIS A 87 153.13 50.87 51.14
CA HIS A 87 153.96 50.47 49.99
C HIS A 87 153.54 49.07 49.50
N MET A 88 153.22 48.95 48.21
CA MET A 88 152.83 47.70 47.56
C MET A 88 154.06 46.85 47.21
N SER A 89 154.19 45.67 47.81
CA SER A 89 155.17 44.66 47.39
C SER A 89 154.78 44.03 46.05
N THR A 90 155.75 43.58 45.25
CA THR A 90 155.50 42.73 44.07
C THR A 90 154.78 41.42 44.43
N ALA A 91 155.01 40.87 45.63
CA ALA A 91 154.26 39.73 46.13
C ALA A 91 152.77 40.05 46.36
N ASP A 92 152.47 41.27 46.79
CA ASP A 92 151.10 41.73 47.03
C ASP A 92 150.38 42.14 45.74
N GLN A 93 151.12 42.67 44.76
CA GLN A 93 150.62 42.84 43.39
C GLN A 93 150.24 41.49 42.76
N ALA A 94 151.08 40.45 42.93
CA ALA A 94 150.78 39.10 42.45
C ALA A 94 149.57 38.48 43.17
N ARG A 95 149.44 38.65 44.48
CA ARG A 95 148.25 38.25 45.25
C ARG A 95 146.98 38.96 44.76
N PHE A 96 147.05 40.27 44.53
CA PHE A 96 145.92 41.05 44.02
C PHE A 96 145.51 40.64 42.60
N ALA A 97 146.49 40.39 41.72
CA ALA A 97 146.23 39.87 40.37
C ALA A 97 145.48 38.53 40.43
N LYS A 98 145.96 37.57 41.22
CA LYS A 98 145.30 36.27 41.39
C LYS A 98 143.92 36.38 42.04
N GLN A 99 143.73 37.23 43.04
CA GLN A 99 142.42 37.41 43.68
C GLN A 99 141.41 38.11 42.75
N LYS A 100 141.89 39.00 41.86
CA LYS A 100 141.08 39.61 40.80
C LYS A 100 140.70 38.58 39.73
N GLU A 101 141.61 37.68 39.36
CA GLU A 101 141.39 36.58 38.42
C GLU A 101 140.29 35.64 38.93
N LEU A 102 140.44 35.10 40.15
CA LEU A 102 139.42 34.25 40.82
C LEU A 102 138.05 34.94 40.95
N PHE A 103 138.01 36.26 41.19
CA PHE A 103 136.77 37.02 41.21
C PHE A 103 136.12 37.14 39.81
N LEU A 104 136.91 37.36 38.76
CA LEU A 104 136.41 37.46 37.39
C LEU A 104 135.93 36.09 36.87
N GLU A 105 136.60 35.00 37.24
CA GLU A 105 136.18 33.63 36.96
C GLU A 105 134.82 33.34 37.61
N ALA A 106 134.70 33.48 38.93
CA ALA A 106 133.44 33.22 39.65
C ALA A 106 132.28 34.12 39.20
N MET A 107 132.56 35.37 38.81
CA MET A 107 131.55 36.26 38.21
C MET A 107 131.12 35.80 36.80
N ALA A 108 132.05 35.31 35.98
CA ALA A 108 131.74 34.80 34.65
C ALA A 108 130.93 33.49 34.72
N GLU A 109 131.23 32.61 35.68
CA GLU A 109 130.47 31.40 35.97
C GLU A 109 129.04 31.74 36.43
N PHE A 110 128.89 32.61 37.43
CA PHE A 110 127.57 33.09 37.88
C PHE A 110 126.78 33.78 36.77
N GLU A 111 127.41 34.60 35.93
CA GLU A 111 126.73 35.17 34.77
C GLU A 111 126.29 34.08 33.77
N ALA A 112 127.12 33.07 33.49
CA ALA A 112 126.80 31.99 32.57
C ALA A 112 125.63 31.11 33.07
N SER A 113 125.61 30.77 34.36
CA SER A 113 124.52 30.00 34.96
C SER A 113 123.24 30.81 35.07
N ASN A 114 123.30 32.07 35.50
CA ASN A 114 122.15 32.96 35.59
C ASN A 114 121.55 33.27 34.20
N ARG A 115 122.38 33.52 33.17
CA ARG A 115 121.93 33.63 31.76
C ARG A 115 121.23 32.35 31.27
N THR A 116 121.68 31.18 31.71
CA THR A 116 121.09 29.89 31.35
C THR A 116 119.77 29.62 32.08
N LEU A 117 119.70 29.90 33.39
CA LEU A 117 118.48 29.84 34.19
C LEU A 117 117.40 30.76 33.62
N ARG A 118 117.74 32.01 33.26
CA ARG A 118 116.85 32.96 32.57
C ARG A 118 116.45 32.52 31.16
N ARG A 119 117.11 31.53 30.55
CA ARG A 119 116.64 30.90 29.31
C ARG A 119 115.57 29.86 29.65
N LEU A 120 115.91 28.89 30.50
CA LEU A 120 115.01 27.82 30.95
C LEU A 120 113.68 28.36 31.52
N LEU A 121 113.70 29.42 32.34
CA LEU A 121 112.48 30.03 32.87
C LEU A 121 111.57 30.66 31.81
N ARG A 122 112.13 31.20 30.71
CA ARG A 122 111.35 31.74 29.59
C ARG A 122 110.81 30.64 28.68
N ASP A 123 111.59 29.58 28.49
CA ASP A 123 111.16 28.40 27.74
C ASP A 123 110.04 27.68 28.49
N GLN A 124 110.16 27.51 29.82
CA GLN A 124 109.13 26.98 30.71
C GLN A 124 107.82 27.78 30.62
N HIS A 125 107.85 29.10 30.82
CA HIS A 125 106.65 29.94 30.70
C HIS A 125 106.03 29.91 29.28
N ARG A 126 106.83 29.70 28.24
CA ARG A 126 106.32 29.52 26.87
C ARG A 126 105.59 28.19 26.72
N ILE A 127 106.13 27.11 27.30
CA ILE A 127 105.49 25.78 27.32
C ILE A 127 104.17 25.88 28.11
N GLU A 128 104.18 26.42 29.32
CA GLU A 128 102.99 26.64 30.17
C GLU A 128 101.90 27.44 29.45
N ALA A 129 102.25 28.57 28.82
CA ALA A 129 101.30 29.39 28.07
C ALA A 129 100.76 28.70 26.81
N SER A 130 101.49 27.75 26.23
CA SER A 130 101.00 26.93 25.11
C SER A 130 100.09 25.78 25.59
N SER A 131 100.43 25.15 26.71
CA SER A 131 99.63 24.10 27.35
C SER A 131 98.27 24.64 27.81
N LEU A 132 98.23 25.83 28.43
CA LEU A 132 96.98 26.47 28.83
C LEU A 132 96.05 26.70 27.62
N ARG A 133 96.58 27.21 26.51
CA ARG A 133 95.80 27.41 25.27
C ARG A 133 95.30 26.11 24.66
N LEU A 134 96.07 25.03 24.75
CA LEU A 134 95.64 23.71 24.31
C LEU A 134 94.54 23.14 25.22
N SER A 135 94.60 23.39 26.54
CA SER A 135 93.48 23.09 27.45
C SER A 135 92.24 23.89 27.06
N GLU A 136 92.33 25.22 26.91
CA GLU A 136 91.21 26.07 26.48
C GLU A 136 90.57 25.59 25.17
N GLN A 137 91.38 25.15 24.20
CA GLN A 137 90.91 24.58 22.94
C GLN A 137 90.22 23.22 23.12
N ARG A 138 90.80 22.30 23.91
CA ARG A 138 90.18 21.03 24.28
C ARG A 138 88.84 21.27 24.98
N ASP A 139 88.79 22.21 25.92
CA ASP A 139 87.62 22.50 26.74
C ASP A 139 86.52 23.27 25.94
N VAL A 140 86.86 23.84 24.77
CA VAL A 140 85.90 24.27 23.73
C VAL A 140 85.42 23.08 22.88
N LEU A 141 86.31 22.17 22.49
CA LEU A 141 85.96 20.99 21.68
C LEU A 141 85.06 20.01 22.45
N MET A 142 85.34 19.75 23.73
CA MET A 142 84.51 18.88 24.58
C MET A 142 83.08 19.43 24.74
N ARG A 143 82.91 20.75 24.84
CA ARG A 143 81.57 21.36 24.84
C ARG A 143 80.85 21.17 23.51
N LYS A 144 81.53 21.42 22.39
CA LYS A 144 80.96 21.18 21.05
C LYS A 144 80.59 19.71 20.80
N LEU A 145 81.35 18.78 21.36
CA LEU A 145 81.04 17.35 21.30
C LEU A 145 79.77 17.05 22.10
N ALA A 146 79.69 17.49 23.36
CA ALA A 146 78.48 17.34 24.18
C ALA A 146 77.24 18.03 23.57
N ASP A 147 77.39 19.22 22.98
CA ASP A 147 76.32 19.92 22.25
C ASP A 147 75.84 19.08 21.04
N ALA A 148 76.77 18.46 20.29
CA ALA A 148 76.46 17.60 19.16
C ALA A 148 75.78 16.29 19.59
N ASP A 149 76.27 15.64 20.66
CA ASP A 149 75.66 14.44 21.22
C ASP A 149 74.23 14.72 21.73
N MET A 150 74.02 15.85 22.41
CA MET A 150 72.69 16.30 22.81
C MET A 150 71.76 16.61 21.62
N VAL A 151 72.28 16.90 20.43
CA VAL A 151 71.48 17.05 19.20
C VAL A 151 71.22 15.69 18.55
N ASN A 152 72.23 14.81 18.51
CA ASN A 152 72.11 13.44 18.00
C ASN A 152 71.04 12.64 18.75
N GLU A 153 71.03 12.66 20.09
CA GLU A 153 69.99 11.98 20.89
C GLU A 153 68.60 12.57 20.65
N ARG A 154 68.49 13.89 20.46
CA ARG A 154 67.21 14.52 20.07
C ARG A 154 66.73 14.07 18.69
N MET A 155 67.64 13.92 17.72
CA MET A 155 67.30 13.42 16.38
C MET A 155 66.95 11.92 16.39
N LYS A 156 67.62 11.09 17.21
CA LYS A 156 67.25 9.68 17.42
C LYS A 156 65.84 9.55 17.98
N ASN A 157 65.51 10.30 19.02
CA ASN A 157 64.17 10.28 19.62
C ASN A 157 63.10 10.73 18.61
N GLN A 158 63.36 11.81 17.86
CA GLN A 158 62.45 12.25 16.79
C GLN A 158 62.28 11.23 15.66
N LEU A 159 63.32 10.43 15.35
CA LEU A 159 63.23 9.33 14.40
C LEU A 159 62.32 8.21 14.93
N LEU A 160 62.52 7.80 16.19
CA LEU A 160 61.68 6.79 16.86
C LEU A 160 60.21 7.23 16.97
N ASP A 161 59.95 8.50 17.30
CA ASP A 161 58.60 9.09 17.31
C ASP A 161 57.95 8.99 15.91
N CYS A 162 58.72 9.29 14.85
CA CYS A 162 58.25 9.17 13.46
C CYS A 162 58.02 7.70 13.05
N GLU A 163 58.85 6.77 13.50
CA GLU A 163 58.71 5.34 13.22
C GLU A 163 57.47 4.75 13.92
N SER A 164 57.18 5.15 15.16
CA SER A 164 55.92 4.80 15.84
C SER A 164 54.71 5.33 15.06
N LEU A 165 54.72 6.62 14.70
CA LEU A 165 53.63 7.22 13.92
C LEU A 165 53.42 6.54 12.56
N ILE A 166 54.51 6.15 11.87
CA ILE A 166 54.44 5.36 10.63
C ILE A 166 53.83 3.97 10.88
N SER A 167 54.14 3.32 12.00
CA SER A 167 53.55 2.04 12.41
C SER A 167 52.05 2.18 12.69
N GLU A 168 51.65 3.20 13.45
CA GLU A 168 50.25 3.51 13.76
C GLU A 168 49.43 3.79 12.49
N LEU A 169 49.95 4.63 11.57
CA LEU A 169 49.30 4.93 10.29
C LEU A 169 49.21 3.69 9.38
N ARG A 170 50.20 2.79 9.40
CA ARG A 170 50.13 1.49 8.69
C ARG A 170 49.03 0.60 9.24
N ASN A 171 48.87 0.56 10.56
CA ASN A 171 47.82 -0.22 11.23
C ASN A 171 46.42 0.34 10.95
N GLN A 172 46.24 1.66 11.03
CA GLN A 172 44.99 2.33 10.64
C GLN A 172 44.63 2.03 9.17
N LEU A 173 45.60 2.16 8.25
CA LEU A 173 45.43 1.80 6.84
C LEU A 173 45.15 0.30 6.60
N HIS A 174 45.51 -0.58 7.54
CA HIS A 174 45.15 -2.00 7.47
C HIS A 174 43.68 -2.21 7.86
N VAL A 175 43.22 -1.62 8.97
CA VAL A 175 41.83 -1.70 9.44
C VAL A 175 40.86 -1.13 8.38
N GLU A 176 41.15 0.07 7.85
CA GLU A 176 40.38 0.71 6.77
C GLU A 176 40.22 -0.18 5.51
N LYS A 177 41.24 -1.01 5.19
CA LYS A 177 41.14 -1.98 4.08
C LYS A 177 40.23 -3.15 4.42
N GLU A 178 40.27 -3.65 5.65
CA GLU A 178 39.40 -4.75 6.10
C GLU A 178 37.94 -4.29 6.19
N GLU A 179 37.69 -3.10 6.74
CA GLU A 179 36.36 -2.48 6.74
C GLU A 179 35.83 -2.27 5.33
N ARG A 180 36.66 -1.79 4.40
CA ARG A 180 36.27 -1.65 2.98
C ARG A 180 35.93 -2.99 2.32
N VAL A 181 36.62 -4.09 2.69
CA VAL A 181 36.27 -5.45 2.22
C VAL A 181 34.97 -5.94 2.85
N ALA A 182 34.75 -5.70 4.15
CA ALA A 182 33.50 -6.03 4.83
C ALA A 182 32.30 -5.29 4.23
N LEU A 183 32.44 -3.99 3.94
CA LEU A 183 31.44 -3.18 3.24
C LEU A 183 31.16 -3.69 1.82
N GLY A 184 32.19 -4.09 1.07
CA GLY A 184 32.02 -4.70 -0.25
C GLY A 184 31.24 -6.03 -0.21
N ASN A 185 31.53 -6.87 0.78
CA ASN A 185 30.80 -8.13 1.01
C ASN A 185 29.33 -7.86 1.41
N LEU A 186 29.08 -6.86 2.25
CA LEU A 186 27.73 -6.43 2.64
C LEU A 186 26.94 -5.88 1.44
N GLN A 187 27.58 -5.07 0.58
CA GLN A 187 26.99 -4.58 -0.67
C GLN A 187 26.61 -5.75 -1.59
N GLY A 188 27.49 -6.73 -1.81
CA GLY A 188 27.18 -7.91 -2.63
C GLY A 188 25.99 -8.73 -2.10
N SER A 189 25.87 -8.84 -0.77
CA SER A 189 24.71 -9.47 -0.11
C SER A 189 23.42 -8.66 -0.32
N LEU A 190 23.50 -7.32 -0.21
CA LEU A 190 22.37 -6.41 -0.44
C LEU A 190 21.91 -6.39 -1.91
N GLU A 191 22.83 -6.48 -2.87
CA GLU A 191 22.53 -6.61 -4.30
C GLU A 191 21.89 -7.97 -4.62
N SER A 192 22.40 -9.06 -4.04
CA SER A 192 21.83 -10.41 -4.17
C SER A 192 20.40 -10.50 -3.62
N THR A 193 20.17 -9.98 -2.41
CA THR A 193 18.83 -9.93 -1.80
C THR A 193 17.88 -9.01 -2.57
N ARG A 194 18.34 -7.84 -3.06
CA ARG A 194 17.57 -6.97 -3.96
C ARG A 194 17.16 -7.69 -5.25
N ALA A 195 18.08 -8.42 -5.89
CA ALA A 195 17.79 -9.19 -7.10
C ALA A 195 16.78 -10.33 -6.83
N HIS A 196 16.90 -11.00 -5.68
CA HIS A 196 15.95 -12.02 -5.24
C HIS A 196 14.54 -11.44 -5.00
N LEU A 197 14.43 -10.31 -4.30
CA LEU A 197 13.16 -9.61 -4.06
C LEU A 197 12.54 -9.11 -5.37
N GLN A 198 13.33 -8.55 -6.29
CA GLN A 198 12.83 -8.12 -7.61
C GLN A 198 12.33 -9.31 -8.45
N LYS A 199 12.94 -10.49 -8.32
CA LYS A 199 12.44 -11.74 -8.93
C LYS A 199 11.12 -12.18 -8.29
N GLN A 200 10.99 -12.13 -6.96
CA GLN A 200 9.72 -12.45 -6.28
C GLN A 200 8.59 -11.50 -6.69
N LEU A 201 8.88 -10.19 -6.77
CA LEU A 201 7.91 -9.18 -7.19
C LEU A 201 7.35 -9.49 -8.59
N ARG A 202 8.23 -9.73 -9.58
CA ARG A 202 7.83 -10.10 -10.94
C ARG A 202 6.99 -11.38 -11.02
N LEU A 203 7.29 -12.37 -10.17
CA LEU A 203 6.47 -13.59 -10.06
C LEU A 203 5.08 -13.28 -9.48
N LYS A 204 4.98 -12.39 -8.49
CA LYS A 204 3.69 -11.97 -7.92
C LYS A 204 2.88 -11.07 -8.85
N GLU A 205 3.53 -10.19 -9.60
CA GLU A 205 2.91 -9.44 -10.71
C GLU A 205 2.33 -10.39 -11.76
N ALA A 206 3.05 -11.45 -12.14
CA ALA A 206 2.56 -12.47 -13.06
C ALA A 206 1.38 -13.29 -12.48
N ASP A 207 1.44 -13.70 -11.21
CA ASP A 207 0.32 -14.34 -10.50
C ASP A 207 -0.93 -13.46 -10.47
N CYS A 208 -0.77 -12.18 -10.10
CA CYS A 208 -1.86 -11.19 -10.05
C CYS A 208 -2.48 -10.96 -11.43
N ASN A 209 -1.65 -10.82 -12.48
CA ASN A 209 -2.15 -10.70 -13.86
C ASN A 209 -2.93 -11.96 -14.31
N ARG A 210 -2.45 -13.17 -13.94
CA ARG A 210 -3.16 -14.43 -14.23
C ARG A 210 -4.52 -14.48 -13.51
N MET A 211 -4.57 -14.11 -12.23
CA MET A 211 -5.83 -14.03 -11.47
C MET A 211 -6.77 -12.98 -12.03
N ALA A 212 -6.28 -11.80 -12.45
CA ALA A 212 -7.10 -10.76 -13.09
C ALA A 212 -7.66 -11.18 -14.46
N VAL A 213 -7.00 -12.08 -15.19
CA VAL A 213 -7.59 -12.72 -16.39
C VAL A 213 -8.65 -13.75 -16.01
N GLN A 214 -8.43 -14.56 -14.97
CA GLN A 214 -9.41 -15.53 -14.48
C GLN A 214 -10.68 -14.84 -13.95
N ILE A 215 -10.56 -13.76 -13.18
CA ILE A 215 -11.69 -12.96 -12.70
C ILE A 215 -12.52 -12.43 -13.88
N ARG A 216 -11.90 -11.77 -14.86
CA ARG A 216 -12.60 -11.28 -16.06
C ARG A 216 -13.26 -12.40 -16.87
N SER A 217 -12.68 -13.60 -16.90
CA SER A 217 -13.32 -14.77 -17.51
C SER A 217 -14.56 -15.25 -16.74
N LEU A 218 -14.54 -15.21 -15.40
CA LEU A 218 -15.67 -15.58 -14.54
C LEU A 218 -16.77 -14.52 -14.59
N GLU A 219 -16.42 -13.23 -14.62
CA GLU A 219 -17.35 -12.12 -14.86
C GLU A 219 -18.02 -12.25 -16.24
N GLY A 220 -17.25 -12.64 -17.26
CA GLY A 220 -17.73 -12.96 -18.61
C GLY A 220 -18.56 -14.25 -18.72
N GLN A 221 -18.58 -15.10 -17.70
CA GLN A 221 -19.48 -16.24 -17.57
C GLN A 221 -20.75 -15.83 -16.79
N LEU A 222 -20.59 -15.20 -15.63
CA LEU A 222 -21.68 -14.69 -14.79
C LEU A 222 -22.61 -13.73 -15.56
N THR A 223 -22.08 -12.91 -16.46
CA THR A 223 -22.88 -12.02 -17.32
C THR A 223 -23.71 -12.80 -18.35
N LYS A 224 -23.19 -13.89 -18.91
CA LYS A 224 -23.96 -14.78 -19.80
C LYS A 224 -25.05 -15.53 -19.03
N GLU A 225 -24.71 -16.11 -17.88
CA GLU A 225 -25.68 -16.79 -17.01
C GLU A 225 -26.81 -15.87 -16.55
N ARG A 226 -26.53 -14.58 -16.32
CA ARG A 226 -27.56 -13.56 -16.05
C ARG A 226 -28.50 -13.36 -17.24
N VAL A 227 -27.97 -13.16 -18.45
CA VAL A 227 -28.78 -12.98 -19.66
C VAL A 227 -29.60 -14.23 -19.99
N GLU A 228 -29.03 -15.42 -19.83
CA GLU A 228 -29.74 -16.70 -19.99
C GLU A 228 -30.87 -16.84 -18.94
N LYS A 229 -30.59 -16.52 -17.68
CA LYS A 229 -31.59 -16.50 -16.59
C LYS A 229 -32.71 -15.50 -16.85
N GLU A 230 -32.39 -14.29 -17.31
CA GLU A 230 -33.37 -13.26 -17.68
C GLU A 230 -34.25 -13.76 -18.83
N HIS A 231 -33.66 -14.35 -19.88
CA HIS A 231 -34.39 -14.97 -20.98
C HIS A 231 -35.31 -16.12 -20.52
N PHE A 232 -34.85 -17.01 -19.63
CA PHE A 232 -35.70 -18.05 -19.05
C PHE A 232 -36.82 -17.49 -18.15
N GLN A 233 -36.59 -16.36 -17.47
CA GLN A 233 -37.62 -15.65 -16.71
C GLN A 233 -38.67 -15.00 -17.63
N GLU A 234 -38.28 -14.39 -18.75
CA GLU A 234 -39.19 -13.89 -19.78
C GLU A 234 -40.03 -15.01 -20.41
N LEU A 235 -39.39 -16.14 -20.78
CA LEU A 235 -40.09 -17.32 -21.30
C LEU A 235 -41.10 -17.85 -20.28
N SER A 236 -40.70 -17.99 -19.01
CA SER A 236 -41.61 -18.42 -17.93
C SER A 236 -42.77 -17.43 -17.71
N GLY A 237 -42.49 -16.12 -17.74
CA GLY A 237 -43.50 -15.07 -17.63
C GLY A 237 -44.49 -15.06 -18.80
N SER A 238 -44.00 -15.21 -20.03
CA SER A 238 -44.83 -15.30 -21.23
C SER A 238 -45.72 -16.55 -21.22
N SER A 239 -45.21 -17.68 -20.72
CA SER A 239 -45.95 -18.93 -20.55
C SER A 239 -47.06 -18.79 -19.49
N LYS A 240 -46.74 -18.22 -18.32
CA LYS A 240 -47.75 -17.89 -17.29
C LYS A 240 -48.82 -16.95 -17.84
N ASN A 241 -48.43 -15.89 -18.54
CA ASN A 241 -49.34 -14.94 -19.18
C ASN A 241 -50.24 -15.56 -20.28
N ARG A 242 -49.80 -16.66 -20.93
CA ARG A 242 -50.67 -17.48 -21.78
C ARG A 242 -51.64 -18.31 -20.93
N ILE A 243 -51.13 -19.08 -19.98
CA ILE A 243 -51.92 -19.94 -19.10
C ILE A 243 -53.02 -19.16 -18.37
N ASP A 244 -52.75 -17.97 -17.86
CA ASP A 244 -53.78 -17.15 -17.18
C ASP A 244 -54.79 -16.54 -18.16
N LYS A 245 -54.41 -16.22 -19.40
CA LYS A 245 -55.36 -15.85 -20.47
C LYS A 245 -56.26 -17.03 -20.87
N ASP A 246 -55.69 -18.22 -21.03
CA ASP A 246 -56.43 -19.43 -21.38
C ASP A 246 -57.36 -19.86 -20.24
N LYS A 247 -56.91 -19.70 -18.99
CA LYS A 247 -57.73 -19.87 -17.77
C LYS A 247 -58.85 -18.82 -17.69
N GLU A 248 -58.65 -17.60 -18.18
CA GLU A 248 -59.74 -16.62 -18.33
C GLU A 248 -60.73 -16.97 -19.45
N THR A 249 -60.27 -17.40 -20.62
CA THR A 249 -61.18 -17.79 -21.73
C THR A 249 -61.96 -19.04 -21.36
N LEU A 250 -61.34 -20.03 -20.70
CA LEU A 250 -62.00 -21.19 -20.12
C LEU A 250 -63.00 -20.80 -19.03
N LYS A 251 -62.68 -19.87 -18.12
CA LYS A 251 -63.66 -19.33 -17.14
C LYS A 251 -64.85 -18.65 -17.83
N LYS A 252 -64.63 -17.89 -18.89
CA LYS A 252 -65.68 -17.22 -19.66
C LYS A 252 -66.56 -18.24 -20.41
N ALA A 253 -65.95 -19.25 -21.03
CA ALA A 253 -66.66 -20.36 -21.67
C ALA A 253 -67.47 -21.21 -20.68
N ALA A 254 -66.89 -21.57 -19.53
CA ALA A 254 -67.57 -22.33 -18.49
C ALA A 254 -68.76 -21.55 -17.88
N ARG A 255 -68.62 -20.23 -17.68
CA ARG A 255 -69.74 -19.36 -17.28
C ARG A 255 -70.85 -19.32 -18.34
N ALA A 256 -70.49 -19.17 -19.62
CA ALA A 256 -71.46 -19.19 -20.70
C ALA A 256 -72.19 -20.54 -20.82
N GLN A 257 -71.49 -21.66 -20.59
CA GLN A 257 -72.08 -22.99 -20.60
C GLN A 257 -72.94 -23.25 -19.35
N LYS A 258 -72.59 -22.69 -18.18
CA LYS A 258 -73.46 -22.71 -16.99
C LYS A 258 -74.78 -21.98 -17.24
N VAL A 259 -74.73 -20.76 -17.79
CA VAL A 259 -75.94 -19.98 -18.14
C VAL A 259 -76.79 -20.67 -19.22
N ARG A 260 -76.18 -21.46 -20.12
CA ARG A 260 -76.92 -22.31 -21.06
C ARG A 260 -77.58 -23.50 -20.35
N ALA A 261 -76.89 -24.17 -19.44
CA ALA A 261 -77.45 -25.26 -18.65
C ALA A 261 -78.62 -24.78 -17.78
N GLU A 262 -78.47 -23.66 -17.08
CA GLU A 262 -79.52 -23.04 -16.26
C GLU A 262 -80.79 -22.75 -17.07
N ARG A 263 -80.66 -22.19 -18.28
CA ARG A 263 -81.81 -21.97 -19.17
C ARG A 263 -82.46 -23.26 -19.66
N LEU A 264 -81.66 -24.28 -19.97
CA LEU A 264 -82.18 -25.60 -20.36
C LEU A 264 -82.87 -26.30 -19.18
N GLU A 265 -82.39 -26.11 -17.94
CA GLU A 265 -83.05 -26.58 -16.72
C GLU A 265 -84.38 -25.83 -16.46
N GLU A 266 -84.43 -24.52 -16.70
CA GLU A 266 -85.66 -23.72 -16.67
C GLU A 266 -86.68 -24.16 -17.74
N GLU A 267 -86.23 -24.35 -18.99
CA GLU A 267 -87.05 -24.84 -20.11
C GLU A 267 -87.58 -26.25 -19.83
N VAL A 268 -86.73 -27.17 -19.34
CA VAL A 268 -87.14 -28.51 -18.93
C VAL A 268 -88.11 -28.46 -17.74
N SER A 269 -87.88 -27.60 -16.74
CA SER A 269 -88.82 -27.40 -15.62
C SER A 269 -90.19 -26.92 -16.11
N HIS A 270 -90.23 -25.98 -17.06
CA HIS A 270 -91.46 -25.48 -17.66
C HIS A 270 -92.19 -26.57 -18.48
N LEU A 271 -91.45 -27.31 -19.30
CA LEU A 271 -91.99 -28.44 -20.06
C LEU A 271 -92.51 -29.56 -19.15
N THR A 272 -91.80 -29.91 -18.06
CA THR A 272 -92.24 -30.90 -17.07
C THR A 272 -93.52 -30.45 -16.37
N LYS A 273 -93.60 -29.19 -15.90
CA LYS A 273 -94.84 -28.62 -15.33
C LYS A 273 -96.00 -28.75 -16.33
N ARG A 274 -95.79 -28.31 -17.58
CA ARG A 274 -96.81 -28.40 -18.63
C ARG A 274 -97.23 -29.83 -18.96
N LEU A 275 -96.30 -30.78 -18.89
CA LEU A 275 -96.58 -32.21 -19.08
C LEU A 275 -97.43 -32.75 -17.91
N THR A 276 -97.13 -32.38 -16.66
CA THR A 276 -97.96 -32.75 -15.49
C THR A 276 -99.35 -32.11 -15.50
N GLU A 277 -99.49 -30.87 -15.98
CA GLU A 277 -100.80 -30.24 -16.20
C GLU A 277 -101.64 -31.04 -17.22
N LEU A 278 -101.04 -31.41 -18.35
CA LEU A 278 -101.71 -32.18 -19.40
C LEU A 278 -102.05 -33.61 -18.96
N GLN A 279 -101.19 -34.25 -18.14
CA GLN A 279 -101.49 -35.53 -17.50
C GLN A 279 -102.66 -35.41 -16.52
N CYS A 280 -102.69 -34.35 -15.70
CA CYS A 280 -103.78 -34.09 -14.76
C CYS A 280 -105.12 -33.87 -15.51
N GLN A 281 -105.12 -33.01 -16.54
CA GLN A 281 -106.27 -32.80 -17.42
C GLN A 281 -106.71 -34.10 -18.11
N GLY A 282 -105.76 -34.91 -18.59
CA GLY A 282 -106.04 -36.24 -19.13
C GLY A 282 -106.74 -37.16 -18.13
N SER A 283 -106.27 -37.20 -16.89
CA SER A 283 -106.88 -38.00 -15.81
C SER A 283 -108.27 -37.50 -15.41
N GLU A 284 -108.51 -36.18 -15.46
CA GLU A 284 -109.81 -35.59 -15.18
C GLU A 284 -110.82 -35.91 -16.31
N GLN A 285 -110.37 -35.90 -17.57
CA GLN A 285 -111.20 -36.26 -18.73
C GLN A 285 -111.51 -37.76 -18.75
N THR A 286 -110.57 -38.65 -18.43
CA THR A 286 -110.86 -40.08 -18.33
C THR A 286 -111.80 -40.40 -17.16
N ALA A 287 -111.66 -39.71 -16.01
CA ALA A 287 -112.61 -39.83 -14.90
C ALA A 287 -114.03 -39.35 -15.28
N LYS A 288 -114.16 -38.24 -16.02
CA LYS A 288 -115.44 -37.81 -16.59
C LYS A 288 -116.02 -38.88 -17.51
N LEU A 289 -115.20 -39.44 -18.41
CA LEU A 289 -115.62 -40.42 -19.41
C LEU A 289 -116.06 -41.77 -18.78
N THR A 290 -115.41 -42.24 -17.71
CA THR A 290 -115.87 -43.43 -16.97
C THR A 290 -117.19 -43.20 -16.22
N THR A 291 -117.42 -42.00 -15.67
CA THR A 291 -118.74 -41.65 -15.08
C THR A 291 -119.85 -41.51 -16.11
N THR A 292 -119.55 -41.11 -17.36
CA THR A 292 -120.55 -41.15 -18.44
C THR A 292 -120.81 -42.58 -18.95
N ASN A 293 -119.77 -43.42 -19.08
CA ASN A 293 -119.95 -44.80 -19.55
C ASN A 293 -120.78 -45.62 -18.57
N SER A 294 -120.50 -45.54 -17.26
CA SER A 294 -121.32 -46.20 -16.23
C SER A 294 -122.77 -45.69 -16.19
N ARG A 295 -123.03 -44.41 -16.53
CA ARG A 295 -124.40 -43.91 -16.77
C ARG A 295 -125.05 -44.56 -17.99
N PHE A 296 -124.35 -44.67 -19.12
CA PHE A 296 -124.87 -45.33 -20.32
C PHE A 296 -125.15 -46.83 -20.09
N GLU A 297 -124.30 -47.54 -19.34
CA GLU A 297 -124.53 -48.95 -18.96
C GLU A 297 -125.77 -49.14 -18.08
N ASN A 298 -126.07 -48.19 -17.18
CA ASN A 298 -127.31 -48.22 -16.40
C ASN A 298 -128.54 -48.03 -17.30
N LEU A 299 -128.54 -47.02 -18.17
CA LEU A 299 -129.62 -46.76 -19.12
C LEU A 299 -129.82 -47.91 -20.13
N ALA A 300 -128.74 -48.58 -20.54
CA ALA A 300 -128.80 -49.74 -21.43
C ALA A 300 -129.53 -50.93 -20.77
N ARG A 301 -129.28 -51.20 -19.49
CA ARG A 301 -129.98 -52.23 -18.70
C ARG A 301 -131.46 -51.89 -18.49
N GLU A 302 -131.77 -50.64 -18.16
CA GLU A 302 -133.15 -50.17 -17.99
C GLU A 302 -133.97 -50.29 -19.30
N ARG A 303 -133.38 -49.88 -20.43
CA ARG A 303 -133.96 -50.08 -21.77
C ARG A 303 -134.22 -51.55 -22.09
N GLU A 304 -133.31 -52.45 -21.69
CA GLU A 304 -133.46 -53.89 -21.96
C GLU A 304 -134.64 -54.51 -21.19
N LEU A 305 -134.87 -54.09 -19.93
CA LEU A 305 -136.04 -54.49 -19.14
C LEU A 305 -137.34 -54.01 -19.81
N LEU A 306 -137.45 -52.72 -20.10
CA LEU A 306 -138.63 -52.15 -20.78
C LEU A 306 -138.90 -52.79 -22.16
N THR A 307 -137.85 -53.25 -22.86
CA THR A 307 -137.99 -53.98 -24.12
C THR A 307 -138.61 -55.37 -23.93
N LYS A 308 -138.28 -56.06 -22.83
CA LYS A 308 -138.88 -57.37 -22.47
C LYS A 308 -140.35 -57.22 -22.10
N ASP A 309 -140.71 -56.20 -21.31
CA ASP A 309 -142.11 -55.92 -20.98
C ASP A 309 -142.93 -55.61 -22.24
N CYS A 310 -142.41 -54.77 -23.14
CA CYS A 310 -143.03 -54.51 -24.45
C CYS A 310 -143.23 -55.78 -25.30
N SER A 311 -142.34 -56.77 -25.20
CA SER A 311 -142.49 -58.04 -25.93
C SER A 311 -143.60 -58.92 -25.32
N LEU A 312 -143.73 -58.95 -23.98
CA LEU A 312 -144.80 -59.66 -23.28
C LEU A 312 -146.18 -59.06 -23.61
N TYR A 313 -146.31 -57.73 -23.61
CA TYR A 313 -147.56 -57.08 -24.00
C TYR A 313 -147.94 -57.33 -25.47
N ARG A 314 -146.98 -57.35 -26.39
CA ARG A 314 -147.23 -57.73 -27.80
C ARG A 314 -147.69 -59.19 -27.95
N ALA A 315 -147.07 -60.13 -27.22
CA ALA A 315 -147.50 -61.52 -27.21
C ALA A 315 -148.96 -61.65 -26.71
N LYS A 316 -149.33 -60.88 -25.69
CA LYS A 316 -150.70 -60.87 -25.16
C LYS A 316 -151.73 -60.27 -26.12
N ILE A 317 -151.34 -59.31 -26.95
CA ILE A 317 -152.19 -58.78 -28.04
C ILE A 317 -152.39 -59.84 -29.12
N ALA A 318 -151.32 -60.49 -29.58
CA ALA A 318 -151.40 -61.55 -30.60
C ALA A 318 -152.25 -62.76 -30.18
N GLU A 319 -152.26 -63.13 -28.89
CA GLU A 319 -153.18 -64.16 -28.37
C GLU A 319 -154.66 -63.78 -28.49
N LEU A 320 -154.99 -62.49 -28.32
CA LEU A 320 -156.36 -61.96 -28.41
C LEU A 320 -156.80 -61.83 -29.88
N GLU A 321 -155.93 -61.33 -30.75
CA GLU A 321 -156.14 -61.27 -32.21
C GLU A 321 -156.42 -62.68 -32.77
N ALA A 322 -155.55 -63.65 -32.45
CA ALA A 322 -155.73 -65.04 -32.83
C ALA A 322 -156.95 -65.73 -32.19
N LEU A 323 -157.65 -65.11 -31.23
CA LEU A 323 -158.93 -65.59 -30.69
C LEU A 323 -160.11 -65.00 -31.47
N VAL A 324 -160.02 -63.75 -31.93
CA VAL A 324 -160.99 -63.12 -32.85
C VAL A 324 -161.00 -63.84 -34.20
N ASP A 325 -159.84 -64.10 -34.80
CA ASP A 325 -159.73 -64.82 -36.08
C ASP A 325 -160.39 -66.20 -36.04
N ARG A 326 -160.26 -66.91 -34.91
CA ARG A 326 -160.90 -68.23 -34.70
C ARG A 326 -162.42 -68.13 -34.60
N LEU A 327 -162.98 -67.03 -34.09
CA LEU A 327 -164.43 -66.81 -34.06
C LEU A 327 -164.97 -66.43 -35.44
N GLU A 328 -164.27 -65.54 -36.16
CA GLU A 328 -164.65 -65.18 -37.54
C GLU A 328 -164.58 -66.36 -38.50
N SER A 329 -163.52 -67.17 -38.42
CA SER A 329 -163.33 -68.37 -39.23
C SER A 329 -164.46 -69.38 -38.99
N ASN A 330 -164.90 -69.56 -37.73
CA ASN A 330 -166.03 -70.43 -37.40
C ASN A 330 -167.36 -69.91 -38.01
N ALA A 331 -167.59 -68.60 -37.99
CA ALA A 331 -168.78 -67.98 -38.60
C ALA A 331 -168.78 -68.10 -40.13
N LYS A 332 -167.62 -67.90 -40.78
CA LYS A 332 -167.42 -68.12 -42.22
C LYS A 332 -167.66 -69.59 -42.59
N ALA A 333 -167.05 -70.52 -41.87
CA ALA A 333 -167.22 -71.97 -42.09
C ALA A 333 -168.67 -72.46 -41.85
N GLN A 334 -169.42 -71.87 -40.92
CA GLN A 334 -170.85 -72.19 -40.76
C GLN A 334 -171.69 -71.69 -41.94
N ASN A 335 -171.44 -70.49 -42.46
CA ASN A 335 -172.12 -70.01 -43.67
C ASN A 335 -171.74 -70.87 -44.88
N GLU A 336 -170.46 -71.15 -45.11
CA GLU A 336 -170.00 -71.97 -46.23
C GLU A 336 -170.53 -73.41 -46.15
N THR A 337 -170.63 -74.01 -44.95
CA THR A 337 -171.27 -75.33 -44.81
C THR A 337 -172.79 -75.29 -44.94
N LEU A 338 -173.46 -74.17 -44.71
CA LEU A 338 -174.88 -74.00 -45.05
C LEU A 338 -175.08 -73.80 -46.56
N THR A 339 -174.28 -72.97 -47.22
CA THR A 339 -174.32 -72.77 -48.68
C THR A 339 -173.96 -74.05 -49.42
N SER A 340 -172.92 -74.76 -48.97
CA SER A 340 -172.53 -76.06 -49.50
C SER A 340 -173.62 -77.10 -49.27
N LYS A 341 -174.23 -77.18 -48.07
CA LYS A 341 -175.38 -78.08 -47.84
C LYS A 341 -176.61 -77.71 -48.66
N ILE A 342 -176.82 -76.44 -49.04
CA ILE A 342 -177.91 -76.07 -49.97
C ILE A 342 -177.56 -76.51 -51.40
N HIS A 343 -176.33 -76.30 -51.87
CA HIS A 343 -175.89 -76.80 -53.18
C HIS A 343 -175.92 -78.33 -53.24
N GLU A 344 -175.35 -78.99 -52.24
CA GLU A 344 -175.29 -80.45 -52.11
C GLU A 344 -176.68 -81.04 -51.93
N ARG A 345 -177.59 -80.44 -51.13
CA ARG A 345 -179.00 -80.86 -51.09
C ARG A 345 -179.81 -80.45 -52.32
N VAL A 346 -179.33 -79.57 -53.21
CA VAL A 346 -179.96 -79.32 -54.54
C VAL A 346 -179.46 -80.34 -55.57
N THR A 347 -178.15 -80.65 -55.60
CA THR A 347 -177.59 -81.68 -56.47
C THR A 347 -177.99 -83.08 -56.03
N GLU A 348 -178.16 -83.30 -54.73
CA GLU A 348 -178.88 -84.45 -54.19
C GLU A 348 -180.39 -84.31 -54.40
N SER A 349 -181.02 -83.14 -54.31
CA SER A 349 -182.42 -83.03 -54.79
C SER A 349 -182.54 -83.33 -56.30
N THR A 350 -181.46 -83.45 -57.08
CA THR A 350 -181.48 -84.06 -58.43
C THR A 350 -181.03 -85.53 -58.47
N SER A 351 -179.91 -85.90 -57.83
CA SER A 351 -179.34 -87.26 -57.82
C SER A 351 -180.04 -88.16 -56.82
N MET A 352 -180.36 -87.62 -55.65
CA MET A 352 -181.25 -88.16 -54.63
C MET A 352 -182.74 -87.77 -54.84
N ARG A 353 -183.09 -87.30 -56.05
CA ARG A 353 -184.40 -87.55 -56.69
C ARG A 353 -184.33 -88.80 -57.60
N LEU A 354 -183.20 -89.50 -57.52
CA LEU A 354 -182.94 -90.88 -57.89
C LEU A 354 -182.42 -91.75 -56.64
N GLU A 355 -182.21 -91.21 -55.37
CA GLU A 355 -181.48 -91.75 -54.07
C GLU A 355 -181.58 -90.90 -52.62
N ASN A 356 -180.81 -90.84 -51.39
CA ASN A 356 -180.94 -89.99 -49.94
C ASN A 356 -179.83 -89.69 -48.34
N GLU A 357 -178.38 -89.18 -47.65
CA GLU A 357 -177.29 -88.79 -46.04
C GLU A 357 -175.49 -88.15 -45.18
N ARG A 358 -174.67 -87.47 -43.87
CA ARG A 358 -172.92 -86.97 -43.09
C ARG A 358 -171.88 -86.35 -41.39
N LEU A 359 -170.39 -85.84 -40.75
CA LEU A 359 -169.20 -85.52 -39.18
C LEU A 359 -167.66 -84.43 -38.28
N LYS A 360 -166.60 -84.34 -36.97
CA LYS A 360 -165.15 -83.34 -36.00
C LYS A 360 -163.84 -83.18 -34.38
N SER A 361 -162.48 -82.43 -33.72
CA SER A 361 -161.38 -82.02 -32.12
C SER A 361 -159.57 -81.36 -31.30
N THR A 362 -158.75 -80.79 -29.93
CA THR A 362 -157.02 -80.38 -29.02
C THR A 362 -156.01 -79.47 -27.45
N VAL A 363 -154.53 -79.27 -26.65
CA VAL A 363 -153.48 -78.39 -25.18
C VAL A 363 -151.66 -78.15 -24.19
N THR A 364 -150.79 -77.31 -23.01
CA THR A 364 -149.17 -77.13 -21.87
C THR A 364 -147.99 -75.95 -20.64
N ILE A 365 -146.65 -75.88 -19.60
CA ILE A 365 -145.48 -74.84 -18.36
C ILE A 365 -143.78 -74.75 -17.16
N LEU A 366 -142.79 -73.77 -16.21
CA LEU A 366 -141.37 -73.61 -14.84
C LEU A 366 -139.76 -72.57 -14.01
N GLU A 367 -138.83 -72.29 -12.63
CA GLU A 367 -137.12 -71.75 -11.76
C GLU A 367 -136.04 -70.61 -10.40
N GLY A 368 -134.65 -70.51 -9.46
CA GLY A 368 -133.40 -69.43 -8.37
C GLY A 368 -131.91 -69.31 -6.95
N LYS A 369 -130.79 -68.29 -6.18
CA LYS A 369 -129.58 -67.68 -4.71
C LYS A 369 -127.77 -67.50 -3.70
N VAL A 370 -126.81 -66.52 -2.71
CA VAL A 370 -125.20 -66.34 -1.54
C VAL A 370 -123.97 -65.10 -0.40
N ARG A 371 -122.65 -64.99 0.65
CA ARG A 371 -121.39 -63.87 1.72
C ARG A 371 -119.78 -63.74 3.02
N GLN A 372 -118.69 -62.72 3.81
CA GLN A 372 -117.32 -62.46 5.24
C GLN A 372 -115.67 -61.40 5.96
N SER A 373 -114.70 -61.10 7.32
CA SER A 373 -113.00 -60.53 8.19
C SER A 373 -111.87 -59.29 9.44
N GLU A 374 -110.50 -59.14 10.42
CA GLU A 374 -109.34 -58.01 11.59
C GLU A 374 -107.61 -57.82 12.76
N GLU A 375 -106.61 -56.77 13.65
CA GLU A 375 -105.20 -56.42 15.04
C GLU A 375 -103.44 -55.49 15.70
N ASP A 376 -102.51 -54.97 17.04
CA ASP A 376 -100.80 -54.20 17.76
C ASP A 376 -99.66 -53.58 19.41
N VAL A 377 -98.17 -52.97 19.95
CA VAL A 377 -97.04 -52.32 21.46
C VAL A 377 -95.21 -51.55 22.14
N GLN A 378 -94.31 -50.96 23.45
CA GLN A 378 -92.61 -50.18 24.16
C GLN A 378 -91.45 -49.56 25.80
N GLN A 379 -89.95 -48.98 26.35
CA GLN A 379 -88.82 -48.29 27.84
C GLN A 379 -86.97 -47.60 28.54
N LEU A 380 -86.12 -46.96 29.86
CA LEU A 380 -84.60 -46.34 30.94
C LEU A 380 -83.21 -45.08 31.12
N ARG A 381 -82.51 -44.35 32.26
CA ARG A 381 -81.12 -43.36 32.49
C ARG A 381 -80.27 -42.70 33.86
N GLY A 382 -78.87 -42.38 34.03
CA GLY A 382 -78.11 -41.26 34.91
C GLY A 382 -76.67 -41.27 35.76
N THR A 383 -75.75 -40.21 35.87
CA THR A 383 -74.60 -39.91 36.91
C THR A 383 -73.71 -38.59 36.80
N ILE A 384 -72.77 -38.28 37.75
CA ILE A 384 -71.69 -37.21 37.88
C ILE A 384 -72.12 -35.72 38.03
N LYS A 385 -72.10 -35.15 39.28
CA LYS A 385 -72.25 -33.69 39.55
C LYS A 385 -71.95 -33.24 41.03
N GLN A 386 -70.74 -33.37 41.56
CA GLN A 386 -70.40 -32.86 42.91
C GLN A 386 -68.96 -32.30 43.03
N TYR A 387 -68.83 -31.20 43.79
CA TYR A 387 -67.61 -30.49 44.23
C TYR A 387 -66.62 -30.05 43.14
N GLU A 388 -66.44 -28.78 42.75
CA GLU A 388 -67.03 -27.47 43.10
C GLU A 388 -66.91 -26.95 44.55
N LYS A 389 -66.20 -25.80 44.69
CA LYS A 389 -66.01 -24.97 45.90
C LYS A 389 -65.10 -25.61 46.98
N LEU A 390 -64.33 -24.84 47.77
CA LEU A 390 -64.32 -23.39 47.94
C LEU A 390 -62.88 -22.83 48.12
N VAL A 391 -62.53 -21.89 47.24
CA VAL A 391 -61.73 -20.65 47.45
C VAL A 391 -60.51 -20.70 48.39
N ASP A 392 -59.34 -20.54 47.76
CA ASP A 392 -58.28 -19.57 48.06
C ASP A 392 -58.26 -18.90 49.46
N GLU A 393 -57.16 -19.07 50.20
CA GLU A 393 -56.10 -18.05 50.40
C GLU A 393 -55.06 -18.60 51.40
N TYR A 394 -54.03 -17.80 51.70
CA TYR A 394 -52.98 -18.04 52.72
C TYR A 394 -52.04 -19.24 52.47
N LYS A 395 -50.86 -19.00 51.89
CA LYS A 395 -49.65 -18.31 52.42
C LYS A 395 -48.71 -19.26 53.17
N GLU A 396 -47.45 -19.25 52.71
CA GLU A 396 -46.26 -19.05 53.56
C GLU A 396 -46.28 -19.73 54.94
N GLN A 397 -46.25 -21.06 54.94
CA GLN A 397 -45.72 -21.86 56.05
C GLN A 397 -45.41 -23.28 55.56
N VAL A 398 -44.46 -23.94 56.24
CA VAL A 398 -44.46 -25.40 56.52
C VAL A 398 -44.43 -26.33 55.27
N LEU A 399 -43.40 -27.15 55.02
CA LEU A 399 -42.16 -27.42 55.78
C LEU A 399 -41.20 -28.29 54.93
N ASN A 400 -40.04 -28.65 55.51
CA ASN A 400 -39.22 -29.86 55.30
C ASN A 400 -39.36 -30.59 53.94
N ASP A 401 -38.27 -30.67 53.18
CA ASP A 401 -37.32 -31.80 53.35
C ASP A 401 -35.86 -31.41 52.99
N CYS A 402 -34.78 -32.04 53.49
CA CYS A 402 -34.67 -33.03 54.59
C CYS A 402 -33.25 -33.05 55.22
N ILE A 403 -33.13 -32.67 56.50
CA ILE A 403 -32.38 -33.38 57.57
C ILE A 403 -30.82 -33.61 57.52
N ARG A 404 -30.19 -33.27 58.67
CA ARG A 404 -28.96 -33.81 59.34
C ARG A 404 -27.52 -33.38 58.93
N TRP A 405 -26.85 -32.71 59.90
CA TRP A 405 -25.58 -33.06 60.61
C TRP A 405 -24.29 -33.30 59.76
N LYS A 406 -23.05 -32.99 60.20
CA LYS A 406 -22.46 -32.86 61.56
C LYS A 406 -21.17 -31.97 61.52
N PRO A 407 -20.76 -31.27 62.60
CA PRO A 407 -19.71 -30.23 62.54
C PRO A 407 -18.36 -30.56 63.22
N ALA A 408 -17.46 -29.55 63.21
CA ALA A 408 -16.38 -29.21 64.16
C ALA A 408 -14.91 -29.61 63.88
N LEU A 409 -14.02 -28.59 63.82
CA LEU A 409 -12.58 -28.62 64.18
C LEU A 409 -11.96 -27.21 64.15
N ALA A 410 -11.68 -26.58 65.31
CA ALA A 410 -10.95 -25.29 65.40
C ALA A 410 -10.47 -24.94 66.83
N GLN A 411 -9.19 -25.18 67.17
CA GLN A 411 -8.52 -24.64 68.39
C GLN A 411 -6.97 -24.86 68.36
N ILE A 412 -6.25 -24.32 69.38
CA ILE A 412 -4.87 -24.68 69.87
C ILE A 412 -3.66 -24.12 69.05
N LEU A 413 -2.60 -23.47 69.60
CA LEU A 413 -2.21 -23.02 70.97
C LEU A 413 -1.06 -21.93 71.00
N ALA A 414 -0.76 -21.29 72.17
CA ALA A 414 0.43 -20.43 72.49
C ALA A 414 0.68 -20.23 74.05
N GLY A 415 1.86 -19.74 74.57
CA GLY A 415 2.23 -19.72 76.05
C GLY A 415 3.32 -18.71 76.61
N ARG A 416 3.65 -18.72 77.96
CA ARG A 416 4.38 -17.64 78.78
C ARG A 416 5.10 -18.08 80.17
N THR A 417 5.72 -17.21 81.04
CA THR A 417 6.77 -17.53 82.16
C THR A 417 6.99 -16.58 83.46
N ARG A 418 7.75 -16.97 84.60
CA ARG A 418 8.72 -16.21 85.60
C ARG A 418 8.59 -16.05 87.24
N HIS A 419 9.68 -15.83 88.12
CA HIS A 419 9.83 -15.30 89.61
C HIS A 419 11.29 -15.13 90.38
N GLU A 420 11.53 -14.33 91.52
CA GLU A 420 12.87 -13.92 92.26
C GLU A 420 12.96 -13.52 93.89
N ALA A 421 14.11 -13.19 94.67
CA ALA A 421 14.31 -12.90 96.23
C ALA A 421 15.68 -12.26 96.97
N ASP A 422 15.84 -12.01 98.37
CA ASP A 422 16.87 -11.11 99.20
C ASP A 422 17.42 -11.42 100.76
N GLU A 423 18.34 -10.64 101.54
CA GLU A 423 18.98 -10.87 103.00
C GLU A 423 19.88 -9.75 103.89
N SER A 424 20.22 -9.84 105.27
CA SER A 424 21.50 -9.42 106.16
C SER A 424 21.58 -8.58 107.60
N PHE A 425 22.61 -8.66 108.58
CA PHE A 425 22.83 -7.89 109.97
C PHE A 425 24.24 -7.88 110.89
N VAL A 426 24.52 -7.13 112.07
CA VAL A 426 25.85 -7.00 112.97
C VAL A 426 26.00 -6.19 114.43
N LYS A 427 27.11 -6.33 115.31
CA LYS A 427 27.91 -5.37 116.31
C LYS A 427 27.85 -5.14 117.92
N LEU A 428 29.01 -4.98 118.71
CA LEU A 428 29.40 -4.03 119.89
C LEU A 428 30.48 -4.42 121.03
N GLU A 429 31.52 -3.58 121.40
CA GLU A 429 32.34 -3.49 122.71
C GLU A 429 33.41 -2.31 122.69
N GLU A 430 33.94 -1.71 123.82
CA GLU A 430 35.20 -0.87 123.77
C GLU A 430 36.06 -0.47 125.06
N GLN A 431 35.65 0.48 125.92
CA GLN A 431 36.56 1.59 126.39
C GLN A 431 37.54 1.45 127.60
N SER A 432 37.54 0.40 128.44
CA SER A 432 38.10 0.49 129.82
C SER A 432 39.64 0.50 130.03
N ARG A 433 40.48 0.75 129.01
CA ARG A 433 41.91 0.29 129.01
C ARG A 433 43.03 1.31 129.30
N GLU A 434 42.75 2.60 129.48
CA GLU A 434 43.76 3.64 129.18
C GLU A 434 44.81 3.99 130.27
N LYS A 435 44.48 4.00 131.57
CA LYS A 435 45.27 4.82 132.53
C LYS A 435 46.57 4.20 133.08
N GLU A 436 46.73 2.88 133.11
CA GLU A 436 47.96 2.25 133.64
C GLU A 436 49.20 2.33 132.72
N ARG A 437 49.09 3.05 131.60
CA ARG A 437 50.15 3.23 130.61
C ARG A 437 51.41 3.91 131.18
N ILE A 438 51.23 5.07 131.82
CA ILE A 438 52.25 6.14 131.79
C ILE A 438 53.47 5.88 132.70
N GLN A 439 53.35 5.17 133.82
CA GLN A 439 54.54 4.89 134.65
C GLN A 439 55.36 3.70 134.17
N ARG A 440 54.73 2.73 133.48
CA ARG A 440 55.45 1.66 132.76
C ARG A 440 56.24 2.24 131.58
N GLU A 441 55.68 3.25 130.90
CA GLU A 441 56.26 3.87 129.70
C GLU A 441 57.71 4.36 129.89
N GLY A 442 58.11 4.77 131.10
CA GLY A 442 59.43 5.37 131.42
C GLY A 442 60.60 4.39 131.60
N GLU A 443 60.41 3.26 132.29
CA GLU A 443 61.44 2.18 132.28
C GLU A 443 61.45 1.47 130.94
N LEU A 444 60.28 1.41 130.27
CA LEU A 444 60.20 1.15 128.85
C LEU A 444 61.03 2.17 128.04
N GLU A 445 61.13 3.48 128.35
CA GLU A 445 61.94 4.42 127.53
C GLU A 445 63.40 4.02 127.40
N LEU A 446 64.06 3.58 128.47
CA LEU A 446 65.49 3.27 128.42
C LEU A 446 65.77 1.93 127.72
N GLU A 447 65.01 0.88 128.02
CA GLU A 447 65.13 -0.38 127.27
C GLU A 447 64.59 -0.22 125.85
N LYS A 448 63.57 0.62 125.60
CA LYS A 448 63.21 1.10 124.24
C LYS A 448 64.38 1.83 123.59
N VAL A 449 65.28 2.56 124.27
CA VAL A 449 66.46 3.18 123.60
C VAL A 449 67.46 2.09 123.19
N LYS A 450 67.75 1.15 124.08
CA LYS A 450 68.66 0.03 123.81
C LYS A 450 68.11 -0.89 122.71
N ILE A 451 66.83 -1.24 122.79
CA ILE A 451 66.07 -1.92 121.74
C ILE A 451 66.02 -1.05 120.46
N ARG A 452 65.70 0.25 120.51
CA ARG A 452 65.72 1.15 119.32
C ARG A 452 67.09 1.16 118.63
N LEU A 453 68.20 1.08 119.36
CA LEU A 453 69.55 1.05 118.78
C LEU A 453 69.94 -0.33 118.23
N HIS A 454 69.55 -1.41 118.89
CA HIS A 454 69.76 -2.77 118.37
C HIS A 454 68.86 -3.05 117.16
N GLN A 455 67.60 -2.60 117.21
CA GLN A 455 66.69 -2.50 116.08
C GLN A 455 67.29 -1.62 114.98
N ARG A 456 67.90 -0.46 115.28
CA ARG A 456 68.56 0.34 114.24
C ARG A 456 69.67 -0.44 113.54
N LEU A 457 70.49 -1.20 114.26
CA LEU A 457 71.48 -2.08 113.65
C LEU A 457 70.83 -3.18 112.81
N GLN A 458 69.76 -3.81 113.31
CA GLN A 458 69.02 -4.88 112.62
C GLN A 458 68.15 -4.39 111.44
N GLU A 459 67.81 -3.10 111.41
CA GLU A 459 67.19 -2.37 110.30
C GLU A 459 68.24 -1.95 109.25
N LEU A 460 69.48 -1.65 109.67
CA LEU A 460 70.59 -1.28 108.80
C LEU A 460 71.28 -2.48 108.15
N GLU A 461 71.36 -3.63 108.85
CA GLU A 461 72.00 -4.87 108.37
C GLU A 461 71.45 -5.37 107.02
N PRO A 462 70.12 -5.42 106.76
CA PRO A 462 69.59 -5.79 105.45
C PRO A 462 69.61 -4.66 104.41
N LEU A 463 69.95 -3.40 104.74
CA LEU A 463 69.90 -2.30 103.76
C LEU A 463 70.76 -2.52 102.51
N PRO A 464 71.99 -3.08 102.56
CA PRO A 464 72.78 -3.34 101.36
C PRO A 464 72.13 -4.39 100.45
N GLU A 465 71.42 -5.38 101.01
CA GLU A 465 70.72 -6.41 100.23
C GLU A 465 69.38 -5.89 99.70
N MET A 466 68.65 -5.10 100.49
CA MET A 466 67.46 -4.39 100.02
C MET A 466 67.81 -3.36 98.94
N LEU A 467 68.96 -2.67 99.03
CA LEU A 467 69.47 -1.77 98.01
C LEU A 467 69.77 -2.52 96.72
N ARG A 468 70.55 -3.62 96.77
CA ARG A 468 70.77 -4.47 95.57
C ARG A 468 69.46 -5.00 95.00
N ALA A 469 68.48 -5.35 95.85
CA ALA A 469 67.18 -5.81 95.41
C ALA A 469 66.32 -4.70 94.78
N THR A 470 66.45 -3.43 95.19
CA THR A 470 65.80 -2.29 94.53
C THR A 470 66.55 -1.85 93.29
N GLU A 471 67.88 -1.92 93.26
CA GLU A 471 68.73 -1.70 92.08
C GLU A 471 68.44 -2.75 90.98
N LEU A 472 68.32 -4.03 91.34
CA LEU A 472 67.94 -5.11 90.42
C LEU A 472 66.51 -4.91 89.90
N LYS A 473 65.55 -4.58 90.79
CA LYS A 473 64.17 -4.26 90.36
C LYS A 473 64.09 -3.01 89.50
N LEU A 474 64.94 -2.01 89.72
CA LEU A 474 65.06 -0.82 88.90
C LEU A 474 65.70 -1.17 87.54
N HIS A 475 66.70 -2.05 87.50
CA HIS A 475 67.30 -2.52 86.26
C HIS A 475 66.26 -3.31 85.43
N GLU A 476 65.56 -4.28 86.04
CA GLU A 476 64.44 -4.99 85.43
C GLU A 476 63.33 -4.03 84.95
N ALA A 477 63.02 -2.97 85.72
CA ALA A 477 62.02 -1.99 85.34
C ALA A 477 62.47 -1.14 84.14
N ASN A 478 63.76 -0.78 84.07
CA ASN A 478 64.36 -0.08 82.95
C ASN A 478 64.46 -0.96 81.69
N GLU A 479 64.77 -2.25 81.83
CA GLU A 479 64.70 -3.22 80.73
C GLU A 479 63.26 -3.38 80.21
N LYS A 480 62.29 -3.50 81.13
CA LYS A 480 60.86 -3.56 80.77
C LYS A 480 60.43 -2.28 80.07
N LEU A 481 60.80 -1.10 80.58
CA LEU A 481 60.55 0.21 79.96
C LEU A 481 61.15 0.29 78.56
N SER A 482 62.43 0.00 78.39
CA SER A 482 63.10 -0.01 77.08
C SER A 482 62.45 -0.99 76.10
N SER A 483 61.97 -2.14 76.59
CA SER A 483 61.18 -3.09 75.78
C SER A 483 59.81 -2.55 75.36
N PHE A 484 59.18 -1.68 76.18
CA PHE A 484 57.95 -0.98 75.81
C PHE A 484 58.23 0.18 74.85
N GLU A 485 59.29 0.96 75.06
CA GLU A 485 59.72 2.05 74.18
C GLU A 485 60.06 1.52 72.78
N SER A 486 60.76 0.39 72.68
CA SER A 486 61.06 -0.29 71.42
C SER A 486 59.79 -0.75 70.69
N ARG A 487 58.88 -1.46 71.39
CA ARG A 487 57.57 -1.85 70.81
C ARG A 487 56.69 -0.65 70.45
N HIS A 488 56.80 0.46 71.18
CA HIS A 488 56.09 1.71 70.89
C HIS A 488 56.66 2.39 69.64
N ALA A 489 57.98 2.43 69.48
CA ALA A 489 58.64 2.94 68.27
C ALA A 489 58.27 2.09 67.03
N ASP A 490 58.24 0.76 67.16
CA ASP A 490 57.72 -0.13 66.10
C ASP A 490 56.25 0.12 65.79
N SER A 491 55.41 0.31 66.82
CA SER A 491 53.99 0.63 66.63
C SER A 491 53.80 1.98 65.93
N MET A 492 54.57 3.00 66.31
CA MET A 492 54.57 4.33 65.67
C MET A 492 55.04 4.26 64.22
N ARG A 493 56.05 3.42 63.90
CA ARG A 493 56.49 3.16 62.53
C ARG A 493 55.38 2.50 61.70
N ILE A 494 54.71 1.48 62.24
CA ILE A 494 53.59 0.83 61.57
C ILE A 494 52.42 1.80 61.37
N ILE A 495 52.13 2.68 62.33
CA ILE A 495 51.12 3.74 62.19
C ILE A 495 51.51 4.74 61.09
N ALA A 496 52.78 5.15 61.00
CA ALA A 496 53.26 6.02 59.93
C ALA A 496 53.17 5.35 58.55
N ASP A 497 53.61 4.09 58.42
CA ASP A 497 53.51 3.30 57.19
C ASP A 497 52.04 3.11 56.74
N LEU A 498 51.12 2.93 57.69
CA LEU A 498 49.68 2.83 57.41
C LEU A 498 49.07 4.19 57.05
N THR A 499 49.52 5.27 57.67
CA THR A 499 49.07 6.64 57.36
C THR A 499 49.49 7.05 55.95
N ALA A 500 50.76 6.85 55.59
CA ALA A 500 51.26 7.14 54.24
C ALA A 500 50.58 6.28 53.15
N LYS A 501 50.23 5.02 53.45
CA LYS A 501 49.40 4.19 52.56
C LYS A 501 47.97 4.71 52.43
N LEU A 502 47.36 5.19 53.52
CA LEU A 502 46.04 5.78 53.51
C LEU A 502 46.01 7.10 52.72
N GLU A 503 47.03 7.94 52.86
CA GLU A 503 47.23 9.17 52.08
C GLU A 503 47.37 8.84 50.58
N PHE A 504 48.29 7.93 50.21
CA PHE A 504 48.46 7.48 48.82
C PHE A 504 47.18 6.88 48.22
N HIS A 505 46.44 6.07 48.99
CA HIS A 505 45.14 5.55 48.54
C HIS A 505 44.07 6.64 48.44
N SER A 506 44.10 7.67 49.30
CA SER A 506 43.21 8.83 49.20
C SER A 506 43.50 9.66 47.95
N GLU A 507 44.77 9.98 47.67
CA GLU A 507 45.20 10.65 46.44
C GLU A 507 44.80 9.85 45.19
N THR A 508 45.01 8.53 45.22
CA THR A 508 44.60 7.62 44.14
C THR A 508 43.08 7.67 43.92
N VAL A 509 42.28 7.66 44.99
CA VAL A 509 40.81 7.77 44.91
C VAL A 509 40.37 9.14 44.40
N GLU A 510 41.01 10.24 44.82
CA GLU A 510 40.73 11.56 44.26
C GLU A 510 41.10 11.66 42.78
N HIS A 511 42.23 11.09 42.35
CA HIS A 511 42.58 11.03 40.92
C HIS A 511 41.53 10.26 40.10
N PHE A 512 41.04 9.12 40.61
CA PHE A 512 39.95 8.39 39.96
C PHE A 512 38.63 9.18 39.94
N LYS A 513 38.30 9.95 40.99
CA LYS A 513 37.13 10.85 41.00
C LYS A 513 37.26 11.95 39.95
N HIS A 514 38.41 12.61 39.83
CA HIS A 514 38.64 13.64 38.82
C HIS A 514 38.47 13.06 37.41
N LYS A 515 39.12 11.94 37.10
CA LYS A 515 38.98 11.25 35.81
C LYS A 515 37.53 10.80 35.52
N CYS A 516 36.77 10.44 36.55
CA CYS A 516 35.35 10.13 36.43
C CYS A 516 34.51 11.38 36.10
N ASN A 517 34.77 12.51 36.77
CA ASN A 517 34.13 13.79 36.48
C ASN A 517 34.43 14.29 35.06
N ASP A 518 35.72 14.25 34.64
CA ASP A 518 36.14 14.62 33.29
C ASP A 518 35.42 13.77 32.22
N SER A 519 35.28 12.48 32.48
CA SER A 519 34.52 11.55 31.63
C SER A 519 33.02 11.86 31.63
N GLN A 520 32.47 12.27 32.77
CA GLN A 520 31.06 12.66 32.89
C GLN A 520 30.76 13.98 32.16
N ASP A 521 31.65 14.98 32.23
CA ASP A 521 31.51 16.24 31.51
C ASP A 521 31.77 16.09 30.00
N SER A 522 32.69 15.22 29.60
CA SER A 522 32.82 14.78 28.21
C SER A 522 31.52 14.14 27.71
N ASN A 523 30.91 13.23 28.49
CA ASN A 523 29.63 12.61 28.15
C ASN A 523 28.47 13.63 28.10
N ARG A 524 28.42 14.62 29.00
CA ARG A 524 27.44 15.74 28.94
C ARG A 524 27.62 16.58 27.66
N SER A 525 28.86 16.84 27.26
CA SER A 525 29.20 17.56 26.02
C SER A 525 28.82 16.76 24.77
N LEU A 526 29.08 15.45 24.77
CA LEU A 526 28.66 14.54 23.70
C LEU A 526 27.14 14.43 23.61
N GLN A 527 26.43 14.30 24.73
CA GLN A 527 24.97 14.30 24.76
C GLN A 527 24.41 15.61 24.19
N SER A 528 24.92 16.76 24.63
CA SER A 528 24.46 18.06 24.09
C SER A 528 24.69 18.19 22.58
N LYS A 529 25.76 17.60 22.03
CA LYS A 529 26.01 17.53 20.58
C LYS A 529 25.05 16.56 19.88
N TYR A 530 24.76 15.40 20.49
CA TYR A 530 23.74 14.47 20.00
C TYR A 530 22.36 15.16 19.93
N ASP A 531 21.92 15.80 21.02
CA ASP A 531 20.64 16.52 21.09
C ASP A 531 20.55 17.66 20.05
N GLN A 532 21.68 18.24 19.63
CA GLN A 532 21.76 19.25 18.57
C GLN A 532 21.66 18.62 17.17
N LEU A 533 22.36 17.50 16.94
CA LEU A 533 22.31 16.77 15.68
C LEU A 533 20.94 16.12 15.45
N GLU A 534 20.30 15.59 16.49
CA GLU A 534 18.94 15.02 16.43
C GLU A 534 17.90 16.09 16.07
N ARG A 535 17.96 17.27 16.71
CA ARG A 535 17.14 18.43 16.31
C ARG A 535 17.40 18.85 14.86
N ARG A 536 18.66 18.91 14.45
CA ARG A 536 19.02 19.32 13.08
C ARG A 536 18.61 18.29 12.02
N LEU A 537 18.65 17.00 12.36
CA LEU A 537 18.13 15.92 11.52
C LEU A 537 16.62 16.08 11.35
N LYS A 538 15.89 16.30 12.44
CA LYS A 538 14.44 16.54 12.39
C LYS A 538 14.06 17.79 11.57
N GLU A 539 14.78 18.90 11.72
CA GLU A 539 14.59 20.09 10.87
C GLU A 539 14.73 19.78 9.37
N LEU A 540 15.65 18.88 9.00
CA LEU A 540 15.86 18.46 7.61
C LEU A 540 14.82 17.44 7.14
N GLU A 541 14.32 16.57 8.03
CA GLU A 541 13.18 15.68 7.75
C GLU A 541 11.91 16.50 7.49
N ASP A 542 11.58 17.45 8.37
CA ASP A 542 10.43 18.35 8.22
C ASP A 542 10.51 19.11 6.87
N GLN A 543 11.67 19.70 6.54
CA GLN A 543 11.91 20.37 5.25
C GLN A 543 11.78 19.43 4.04
N ASN A 544 12.24 18.18 4.14
CA ASN A 544 12.15 17.20 3.07
C ASN A 544 10.68 16.78 2.84
N THR A 545 9.88 16.65 3.90
CA THR A 545 8.42 16.43 3.75
C THR A 545 7.72 17.62 3.12
N GLU A 546 8.07 18.87 3.50
CA GLU A 546 7.50 20.07 2.87
C GLU A 546 7.80 20.10 1.37
N LEU A 547 9.08 19.91 0.98
CA LEU A 547 9.51 19.83 -0.42
C LEU A 547 8.77 18.71 -1.18
N HIS A 548 8.59 17.53 -0.59
CA HIS A 548 7.84 16.44 -1.21
C HIS A 548 6.35 16.80 -1.40
N THR A 549 5.70 17.46 -0.44
CA THR A 549 4.30 17.91 -0.64
C THR A 549 4.17 19.01 -1.67
N SER A 550 5.18 19.89 -1.78
CA SER A 550 5.28 20.92 -2.83
C SER A 550 5.44 20.29 -4.21
N GLN A 551 6.30 19.27 -4.34
CA GLN A 551 6.51 18.52 -5.57
C GLN A 551 5.23 17.81 -6.03
N VAL A 552 4.47 17.18 -5.12
CA VAL A 552 3.20 16.52 -5.45
C VAL A 552 2.17 17.55 -5.96
N LYS A 553 2.01 18.68 -5.28
CA LYS A 553 1.12 19.78 -5.75
C LYS A 553 1.52 20.30 -7.13
N MET A 554 2.83 20.43 -7.40
CA MET A 554 3.33 20.84 -8.72
C MET A 554 3.00 19.78 -9.80
N GLN A 555 3.11 18.49 -9.47
CA GLN A 555 2.72 17.39 -10.37
C GLN A 555 1.21 17.36 -10.63
N GLU A 556 0.37 17.63 -9.63
CA GLU A 556 -1.07 17.77 -9.78
C GLU A 556 -1.45 18.92 -10.72
N VAL A 557 -0.82 20.10 -10.56
CA VAL A 557 -1.04 21.26 -11.45
C VAL A 557 -0.56 20.98 -12.88
N LEU A 558 0.61 20.37 -13.05
CA LEU A 558 1.12 19.96 -14.36
C LEU A 558 0.20 18.95 -15.05
N HIS A 559 -0.40 18.02 -14.30
CA HIS A 559 -1.37 17.07 -14.85
C HIS A 559 -2.67 17.75 -15.27
N GLN A 560 -3.19 18.70 -14.48
CA GLN A 560 -4.38 19.48 -14.81
C GLN A 560 -4.19 20.31 -16.09
N GLU A 561 -3.07 21.03 -16.23
CA GLU A 561 -2.79 21.79 -17.45
C GLU A 561 -2.47 20.88 -18.65
N SER A 562 -1.91 19.68 -18.44
CA SER A 562 -1.77 18.68 -19.51
C SER A 562 -3.13 18.21 -20.04
N LEU A 563 -4.09 17.91 -19.16
CA LEU A 563 -5.46 17.53 -19.56
C LEU A 563 -6.15 18.67 -20.32
N ARG A 564 -5.99 19.90 -19.84
CA ARG A 564 -6.52 21.12 -20.47
C ARG A 564 -5.93 21.37 -21.86
N LEU A 565 -4.65 21.03 -22.06
CA LEU A 565 -3.98 21.11 -23.36
C LEU A 565 -4.52 20.04 -24.32
N GLU A 566 -4.73 18.79 -23.86
CA GLU A 566 -5.41 17.77 -24.67
C GLU A 566 -6.85 18.16 -25.07
N GLU A 567 -7.61 18.83 -24.18
CA GLU A 567 -8.93 19.38 -24.51
C GLU A 567 -8.84 20.43 -25.62
N LYS A 568 -7.85 21.31 -25.56
CA LYS A 568 -7.61 22.33 -26.60
C LYS A 568 -7.15 21.70 -27.92
N ASP A 569 -6.35 20.65 -27.91
CA ASP A 569 -6.00 19.90 -29.12
C ASP A 569 -7.23 19.19 -29.73
N ARG A 570 -8.11 18.60 -28.91
CA ARG A 570 -9.38 18.02 -29.37
C ARG A 570 -10.30 19.07 -30.01
N GLU A 571 -10.41 20.26 -29.42
CA GLU A 571 -11.11 21.40 -30.03
C GLU A 571 -10.47 21.82 -31.35
N ASN A 572 -9.15 21.93 -31.42
CA ASN A 572 -8.41 22.38 -32.59
C ASN A 572 -8.55 21.40 -33.78
N VAL A 573 -8.50 20.10 -33.51
CA VAL A 573 -8.80 19.03 -34.50
C VAL A 573 -10.26 19.10 -34.97
N SER A 574 -11.21 19.35 -34.05
CA SER A 574 -12.62 19.51 -34.40
C SER A 574 -12.87 20.73 -35.30
N LEU A 575 -12.24 21.88 -35.00
CA LEU A 575 -12.32 23.10 -35.80
C LEU A 575 -11.64 22.93 -37.16
N THR A 576 -10.49 22.26 -37.21
CA THR A 576 -9.79 21.92 -38.46
C THR A 576 -10.69 21.10 -39.38
N ARG A 577 -11.29 20.02 -38.88
CA ARG A 577 -12.24 19.19 -39.64
C ARG A 577 -13.49 19.96 -40.08
N GLN A 578 -14.01 20.87 -39.26
CA GLN A 578 -15.13 21.74 -39.66
C GLN A 578 -14.75 22.67 -40.83
N LEU A 579 -13.55 23.23 -40.80
CA LEU A 579 -13.01 24.07 -41.88
C LEU A 579 -12.74 23.26 -43.16
N GLU A 580 -12.18 22.05 -43.05
CA GLU A 580 -12.01 21.13 -44.19
C GLU A 580 -13.35 20.76 -44.85
N ASN A 581 -14.37 20.43 -44.06
CA ASN A 581 -15.72 20.17 -44.54
C ASN A 581 -16.30 21.40 -45.26
N ALA A 582 -16.24 22.58 -44.65
CA ALA A 582 -16.75 23.82 -45.26
C ALA A 582 -16.03 24.17 -46.57
N LEU A 583 -14.72 23.89 -46.67
CA LEU A 583 -13.96 24.03 -47.92
C LEU A 583 -14.34 22.98 -48.97
N SER A 584 -14.64 21.75 -48.56
CA SER A 584 -15.15 20.69 -49.45
C SER A 584 -16.52 21.07 -50.02
N ASP A 585 -17.46 21.49 -49.17
CA ASP A 585 -18.80 21.90 -49.58
C ASP A 585 -18.74 23.13 -50.51
N ASN A 586 -17.87 24.10 -50.22
CA ASN A 586 -17.64 25.25 -51.09
C ASN A 586 -17.10 24.84 -52.47
N ARG A 587 -16.17 23.88 -52.54
CA ARG A 587 -15.67 23.31 -53.81
C ARG A 587 -16.79 22.63 -54.59
N GLN A 588 -17.61 21.79 -53.94
CA GLN A 588 -18.75 21.12 -54.59
C GLN A 588 -19.78 22.13 -55.13
N ILE A 589 -20.11 23.17 -54.36
CA ILE A 589 -21.00 24.27 -54.80
C ILE A 589 -20.39 25.01 -56.00
N GLN A 590 -19.08 25.31 -55.97
CA GLN A 590 -18.39 25.94 -57.09
C GLN A 590 -18.39 25.04 -58.33
N GLU A 591 -18.14 23.73 -58.18
CA GLU A 591 -18.13 22.75 -59.26
C GLU A 591 -19.51 22.60 -59.90
N HIS A 592 -20.57 22.37 -59.12
CA HIS A 592 -21.94 22.37 -59.62
C HIS A 592 -22.37 23.70 -60.26
N SER A 593 -21.82 24.84 -59.81
CA SER A 593 -22.05 26.12 -60.50
C SER A 593 -21.40 26.13 -61.89
N ARG A 594 -20.15 25.66 -62.01
CA ARG A 594 -19.42 25.53 -63.29
C ARG A 594 -20.12 24.55 -64.23
N GLU A 595 -20.57 23.41 -63.74
CA GLU A 595 -21.36 22.45 -64.52
C GLU A 595 -22.65 23.06 -65.07
N ARG A 596 -23.38 23.83 -64.24
CA ARG A 596 -24.60 24.55 -64.67
C ARG A 596 -24.31 25.60 -65.73
N PHE A 597 -23.20 26.33 -65.62
CA PHE A 597 -22.78 27.29 -66.65
C PHE A 597 -22.35 26.59 -67.95
N ALA A 598 -21.50 25.56 -67.88
CA ALA A 598 -21.07 24.78 -69.04
C ALA A 598 -22.24 24.04 -69.72
N SER A 599 -23.24 23.58 -68.96
CA SER A 599 -24.46 22.99 -69.51
C SER A 599 -25.28 24.04 -70.29
N LYS A 600 -25.50 25.23 -69.72
CA LYS A 600 -26.13 26.35 -70.44
C LYS A 600 -25.35 26.72 -71.71
N GLU A 601 -24.03 26.81 -71.61
CA GLU A 601 -23.15 27.13 -72.74
C GLU A 601 -23.32 26.12 -73.88
N ARG A 602 -23.30 24.81 -73.60
CA ARG A 602 -23.60 23.77 -74.60
C ARG A 602 -24.99 23.92 -75.22
N THR A 603 -26.02 24.27 -74.44
CA THR A 603 -27.37 24.51 -75.01
C THR A 603 -27.41 25.75 -75.90
N TYR A 604 -26.67 26.80 -75.59
CA TYR A 604 -26.54 27.97 -76.46
C TYR A 604 -25.73 27.67 -77.72
N GLN A 605 -24.62 26.94 -77.62
CA GLN A 605 -23.82 26.47 -78.76
C GLN A 605 -24.65 25.60 -79.71
N SER A 606 -25.41 24.63 -79.18
CA SER A 606 -26.34 23.82 -79.97
C SER A 606 -27.41 24.67 -80.66
N ARG A 607 -27.97 25.65 -79.95
CA ARG A 607 -28.98 26.55 -80.52
C ARG A 607 -28.42 27.49 -81.59
N ILE A 608 -27.14 27.87 -81.50
CA ILE A 608 -26.45 28.61 -82.56
C ILE A 608 -26.33 27.73 -83.80
N ALA A 609 -25.89 26.48 -83.67
CA ALA A 609 -25.79 25.54 -84.80
C ALA A 609 -27.16 25.26 -85.49
N ASP A 610 -28.25 25.17 -84.72
CA ASP A 610 -29.62 25.08 -85.25
C ASP A 610 -29.98 26.31 -86.12
N LEU A 611 -29.60 27.50 -85.65
CA LEU A 611 -29.90 28.76 -86.33
C LEU A 611 -29.00 28.97 -87.56
N GLU A 612 -27.74 28.53 -87.51
CA GLU A 612 -26.81 28.54 -88.66
C GLU A 612 -27.26 27.59 -89.77
N THR A 613 -27.78 26.40 -89.40
CA THR A 613 -28.38 25.47 -90.38
C THR A 613 -29.69 25.99 -90.95
N GLN A 614 -30.58 26.60 -90.15
CA GLN A 614 -31.78 27.28 -90.64
C GLN A 614 -31.47 28.46 -91.57
N LEU A 615 -30.48 29.30 -91.22
CA LEU A 615 -29.99 30.38 -92.10
C LEU A 615 -29.42 29.84 -93.41
N SER A 616 -28.76 28.68 -93.37
CA SER A 616 -28.22 28.03 -94.57
C SER A 616 -29.33 27.45 -95.47
N GLN A 617 -30.38 26.87 -94.89
CA GLN A 617 -31.58 26.44 -95.60
C GLN A 617 -32.32 27.61 -96.25
N LEU A 618 -32.60 28.68 -95.49
CA LEU A 618 -33.26 29.89 -96.00
C LEU A 618 -32.46 30.57 -97.12
N ARG A 619 -31.12 30.54 -97.07
CA ARG A 619 -30.25 30.99 -98.18
C ARG A 619 -30.40 30.13 -99.43
N ALA A 620 -30.54 28.81 -99.28
CA ALA A 620 -30.76 27.89 -100.40
C ALA A 620 -32.15 28.07 -101.03
N ASP A 621 -33.20 28.22 -100.20
CA ASP A 621 -34.57 28.48 -100.67
C ASP A 621 -34.69 29.85 -101.34
N LEU A 622 -34.06 30.91 -100.80
CA LEU A 622 -34.00 32.22 -101.44
C LEU A 622 -33.28 32.13 -102.80
N ALA A 623 -32.16 31.41 -102.89
CA ALA A 623 -31.46 31.18 -104.15
C ALA A 623 -32.29 30.37 -105.16
N LYS A 624 -33.16 29.46 -104.70
CA LYS A 624 -34.12 28.75 -105.55
C LYS A 624 -35.21 29.69 -106.06
N ILE A 625 -35.85 30.47 -105.18
CA ILE A 625 -36.88 31.45 -105.52
C ILE A 625 -36.35 32.51 -106.49
N MET A 626 -35.08 32.93 -106.35
CA MET A 626 -34.45 33.83 -107.33
C MET A 626 -34.36 33.22 -108.73
N ARG A 627 -33.99 31.93 -108.87
CA ARG A 627 -33.98 31.25 -110.17
C ARG A 627 -35.38 31.11 -110.76
N GLU A 628 -36.37 30.77 -109.94
CA GLU A 628 -37.78 30.67 -110.36
C GLU A 628 -38.32 32.03 -110.80
N LYS A 629 -37.96 33.12 -110.10
CA LYS A 629 -38.25 34.50 -110.49
C LYS A 629 -37.62 34.82 -111.85
N GLU A 630 -36.32 34.58 -112.03
CA GLU A 630 -35.63 34.83 -113.30
C GLU A 630 -36.24 34.01 -114.45
N GLU A 631 -36.61 32.75 -114.22
CA GLU A 631 -37.24 31.90 -115.23
C GLU A 631 -38.64 32.41 -115.61
N ASN A 632 -39.41 32.90 -114.64
CA ASN A 632 -40.70 33.53 -114.90
C ASN A 632 -40.54 34.90 -115.57
N GLU A 633 -39.51 35.69 -115.25
CA GLU A 633 -39.18 36.93 -115.97
C GLU A 633 -38.75 36.64 -117.43
N ARG A 634 -37.99 35.56 -117.69
CA ARG A 634 -37.69 35.09 -119.05
C ARG A 634 -38.99 34.74 -119.81
N LYS A 635 -39.92 34.00 -119.19
CA LYS A 635 -41.23 33.65 -119.78
C LYS A 635 -42.11 34.88 -120.03
N PHE A 636 -42.18 35.81 -119.09
CA PHE A 636 -42.95 37.05 -119.25
C PHE A 636 -42.34 37.93 -120.35
N ASN A 637 -41.02 38.10 -120.39
CA ASN A 637 -40.35 38.85 -121.44
C ASN A 637 -40.57 38.21 -122.82
N SER A 638 -40.46 36.89 -122.96
CA SER A 638 -40.79 36.17 -124.20
C SER A 638 -42.22 36.49 -124.67
N ARG A 639 -43.20 36.39 -123.76
CA ARG A 639 -44.60 36.68 -124.05
C ARG A 639 -44.88 38.16 -124.34
N LEU A 640 -44.06 39.06 -123.80
CA LEU A 640 -44.11 40.50 -124.06
C LEU A 640 -43.53 40.82 -125.44
N TYR A 641 -42.44 40.16 -125.85
CA TYR A 641 -41.96 40.19 -127.24
C TYR A 641 -43.03 39.63 -128.20
N ASP A 642 -43.66 38.48 -127.92
CA ASP A 642 -44.76 37.94 -128.74
C ASP A 642 -45.92 38.95 -128.90
N LEU A 643 -46.28 39.66 -127.82
CA LEU A 643 -47.30 40.71 -127.86
C LEU A 643 -46.83 41.95 -128.63
N LYS A 644 -45.56 42.34 -128.50
CA LYS A 644 -44.96 43.48 -129.20
C LYS A 644 -44.91 43.23 -130.71
N ASP A 645 -44.49 42.04 -131.15
CA ASP A 645 -44.48 41.66 -132.57
C ASP A 645 -45.90 41.63 -133.14
N ARG A 646 -46.88 41.08 -132.40
CA ARG A 646 -48.30 41.17 -132.78
C ARG A 646 -48.81 42.61 -132.83
N LEU A 647 -48.38 43.47 -131.90
CA LEU A 647 -48.76 44.88 -131.89
C LEU A 647 -48.12 45.65 -133.04
N GLU A 648 -46.89 45.32 -133.43
CA GLU A 648 -46.22 45.90 -134.61
C GLU A 648 -46.84 45.39 -135.92
N GLN A 649 -47.31 44.14 -135.98
CA GLN A 649 -48.16 43.64 -137.07
C GLN A 649 -49.52 44.37 -137.13
N CYS A 650 -50.18 44.58 -135.98
CA CYS A 650 -51.41 45.37 -135.89
C CYS A 650 -51.18 46.85 -136.25
N HIS A 651 -50.02 47.43 -135.91
CA HIS A 651 -49.67 48.78 -136.32
C HIS A 651 -49.29 48.86 -137.80
N SER A 652 -48.64 47.86 -138.40
CA SER A 652 -48.33 47.86 -139.83
C SER A 652 -49.60 47.74 -140.68
N THR A 653 -50.54 46.89 -140.27
CA THR A 653 -51.87 46.77 -140.90
C THR A 653 -52.77 48.00 -140.66
N ASN A 654 -52.77 48.58 -139.45
CA ASN A 654 -53.48 49.83 -139.21
C ASN A 654 -52.84 51.01 -139.97
N ARG A 655 -51.52 51.01 -140.17
CA ARG A 655 -50.82 52.03 -140.99
C ARG A 655 -51.07 51.85 -142.49
N SER A 656 -51.21 50.61 -142.99
CA SER A 656 -51.66 50.38 -144.37
C SER A 656 -53.14 50.75 -144.57
N MET A 657 -54.01 50.49 -143.59
CA MET A 657 -55.38 51.03 -143.57
C MET A 657 -55.39 52.57 -143.54
N GLN A 658 -54.56 53.22 -142.72
CA GLN A 658 -54.46 54.68 -142.69
C GLN A 658 -53.96 55.25 -144.02
N ASN A 659 -52.98 54.62 -144.67
CA ASN A 659 -52.54 54.99 -146.01
C ASN A 659 -53.69 54.83 -147.03
N TYR A 660 -54.48 53.76 -146.94
CA TYR A 660 -55.66 53.53 -147.79
C TYR A 660 -56.78 54.56 -147.53
N VAL A 661 -57.05 54.91 -146.28
CA VAL A 661 -58.01 55.96 -145.89
C VAL A 661 -57.51 57.35 -146.32
N GLN A 662 -56.21 57.62 -146.28
CA GLN A 662 -55.65 58.87 -146.77
C GLN A 662 -55.68 58.95 -148.31
N PHE A 663 -55.43 57.83 -148.99
CA PHE A 663 -55.64 57.69 -150.44
C PHE A 663 -57.11 57.98 -150.79
N LEU A 664 -58.07 57.34 -150.11
CA LEU A 664 -59.50 57.61 -150.28
C LEU A 664 -59.87 59.08 -150.00
N LYS A 665 -59.36 59.69 -148.92
CA LYS A 665 -59.61 61.11 -148.61
C LYS A 665 -59.07 62.04 -149.70
N ASN A 666 -57.84 61.82 -150.16
CA ASN A 666 -57.25 62.61 -151.23
C ASN A 666 -58.02 62.42 -152.55
N SER A 667 -58.44 61.19 -152.87
CA SER A 667 -59.27 60.91 -154.05
C SER A 667 -60.65 61.58 -153.97
N TYR A 668 -61.32 61.54 -152.82
CA TYR A 668 -62.64 62.17 -152.64
C TYR A 668 -62.54 63.69 -152.72
N SER A 669 -61.54 64.28 -152.04
CA SER A 669 -61.27 65.72 -152.05
C SER A 669 -60.86 66.28 -153.42
N ASN A 670 -60.33 65.44 -154.32
CA ASN A 670 -59.92 65.84 -155.66
C ASN A 670 -61.01 65.65 -156.73
N VAL A 671 -62.17 65.08 -156.38
CA VAL A 671 -63.27 64.79 -157.34
C VAL A 671 -64.58 65.48 -156.95
N PHE A 672 -64.89 65.64 -155.65
CA PHE A 672 -66.15 66.22 -155.19
C PHE A 672 -65.93 67.35 -154.18
N GLY A 673 -65.66 68.55 -154.68
CA GLY A 673 -65.58 69.76 -153.86
C GLY A 673 -66.86 70.60 -153.92
N GLU A 674 -67.40 70.94 -152.75
CA GLU A 674 -67.99 72.27 -152.50
C GLU A 674 -68.05 72.54 -150.98
N THR A 675 -68.17 73.81 -150.58
CA THR A 675 -68.10 74.32 -149.19
C THR A 675 -66.77 74.07 -148.44
N SER A 676 -65.88 75.05 -148.50
CA SER A 676 -64.53 74.99 -147.90
C SER A 676 -64.43 75.53 -146.47
N SER A 677 -63.93 74.69 -145.56
CA SER A 677 -62.72 74.91 -144.72
C SER A 677 -62.51 76.22 -143.95
N SER A 678 -62.27 76.13 -142.62
CA SER A 678 -61.13 76.81 -141.93
C SER A 678 -60.96 76.50 -140.42
N PHE A 679 -59.86 75.81 -140.03
CA PHE A 679 -59.10 75.92 -138.74
C PHE A 679 -59.86 75.71 -137.38
N THR A 680 -59.26 75.56 -136.18
CA THR A 680 -57.87 75.59 -135.62
C THR A 680 -57.59 74.39 -134.67
N ALA A 681 -56.32 74.13 -134.33
CA ALA A 681 -55.84 73.31 -133.17
C ALA A 681 -55.41 74.25 -131.99
N PRO A 682 -54.57 73.92 -130.97
CA PRO A 682 -54.00 72.66 -130.41
C PRO A 682 -54.21 72.61 -128.84
N PRO A 683 -53.29 72.25 -127.89
CA PRO A 683 -52.12 71.34 -127.84
C PRO A 683 -52.12 70.31 -126.65
N SER A 684 -50.98 69.61 -126.47
CA SER A 684 -50.58 68.67 -125.38
C SER A 684 -49.71 69.42 -124.30
N PRO A 685 -48.72 68.89 -123.51
CA PRO A 685 -48.27 67.51 -123.15
C PRO A 685 -47.74 67.31 -121.67
N VAL A 686 -47.01 66.20 -121.40
CA VAL A 686 -45.98 65.94 -120.33
C VAL A 686 -46.48 65.66 -118.87
N LYS A 687 -45.75 64.96 -117.96
CA LYS A 687 -45.01 63.66 -117.92
C LYS A 687 -43.99 63.63 -116.73
N GLN A 688 -43.88 62.46 -116.08
CA GLN A 688 -42.66 61.85 -115.46
C GLN A 688 -41.98 62.56 -114.25
N PHE A 689 -41.75 61.89 -113.11
CA PHE A 689 -40.79 60.79 -112.78
C PHE A 689 -39.31 61.24 -112.81
N PRO A 690 -38.38 60.69 -111.97
CA PRO A 690 -38.49 59.46 -111.16
C PRO A 690 -39.47 59.49 -109.98
#